data_AF-A0A1S1T9G2-F1
#
_entry.id   AF-A0A1S1T9G2-F1
#
_cell.length_a   1.000
_cell.length_b   1.000
_cell.length_c   1.000
_cell.angle_alpha   90.00
_cell.angle_beta   90.00
_cell.angle_gamma   90.00
#
_symmetry.space_group_name_H-M   'P 1'
#
loop_
_entity.id
_entity.type
_entity.pdbx_description
1 polymer ?
#
loop_
_entity_poly.entity_id
_entity_poly.type
_entity_poly.pdbx_seq_one_letter_code
_entity_poly.pdbx_strand_id
1 'polypeptide(L)'
;MELPNPDPRPRGEVRELERIWATPRGWRLVTAVNNTVIGLLYIGIAFLFFLMAGVLALIMRAQLAVGDSRLIDQDLYNQMFTVHGTTMMFLFAVPAVEALGVMLLPQMLAARDLPFPRLSAFAIWAYVVGGLVFFSTIFYDLSPKGGWFMYPPLTLTEFSPGDNADFWLLGIGFIEISAIAGAIEIVVGTLRTRPPGMSLAQMPIFAWTMLIFASMIMFAFPAVILATMMLEIERAFGWPFFTAALGGDPLLWQHLFWFFGHPEVYIIFLPAAGLVSMIVPTMARTPLVGYHLIVVALIATGFFSFGLWVHHMFTTGIPALSLAFFSAASMAVAVPSGIQVFAWIATIAAGRERFRMMTPSLFILGFLFIFTLGGLTGVMVAMVPFDYQVHDTYFVVAHFHYVLVGGFVFPLFAAFYYWIPLFSRRPLSERLGRWVFWLMFIGFNVAFLPMHLTGLKGMPRRVWTYPGDMGWDLLNTISTVGAFVLGAGVLVFLVDLIARFRAGEPDVENPWGAGTLEWLPNDVYSTRSIPHITSREPLWDRPSLAREVRDGHHYLPNAPTGGRETIVTSPIHARPQYIIQMPGPGWPPFLAAVFTAAFFLLLTVKIVTVAVVCGVLAIAFVLIWTWGLDPGPSKGMIEIAKGVRLPTYMTGPKSHSWWAMVVLMIVAGSLYFAYVFSYLFLWLVSPEVWAPAGSPAPPPAFWPTSTAVLLLSGSVLIWLISRRLGKLAVSPFAMSAALLLSLASLIGALALELSGHLMTGLSPGDNAYGAMVYLGVVLFGQLAFALTILGLYTLARYLTGKLDGVRRVTFDNYMLLYHYAVAQSLFGLGLVHGFPRLIG
;
A
#
# COMPACT_ATOMS: atom_id res chain seq x y z
N MET A 1 39.07 6.82 14.55
CA MET A 1 38.28 8.02 14.17
C MET A 1 37.75 8.64 15.44
N GLU A 2 37.83 9.95 15.57
CA GLU A 2 37.16 10.68 16.66
C GLU A 2 35.64 10.48 16.51
N LEU A 3 34.94 10.17 17.61
CA LEU A 3 33.50 9.95 17.60
C LEU A 3 32.78 11.29 17.35
N PRO A 4 31.64 11.32 16.62
CA PRO A 4 30.91 12.56 16.34
C PRO A 4 30.54 13.38 17.58
N ASN A 5 30.31 12.73 18.72
CA ASN A 5 29.94 13.32 19.99
C ASN A 5 30.67 12.61 21.16
N PRO A 6 31.90 12.99 21.53
CA PRO A 6 32.63 12.31 22.59
C PRO A 6 32.08 12.62 24.01
N ASP A 7 32.52 11.84 24.99
CA ASP A 7 32.24 12.05 26.42
C ASP A 7 32.90 13.33 26.98
N PRO A 8 32.40 13.87 28.11
CA PRO A 8 31.21 13.43 28.86
C PRO A 8 29.91 13.96 28.25
N ARG A 9 28.92 13.07 28.09
CA ARG A 9 27.55 13.47 27.69
C ARG A 9 26.77 14.10 28.86
N PRO A 10 25.92 15.11 28.62
CA PRO A 10 25.12 15.75 29.67
C PRO A 10 24.23 14.75 30.44
N ARG A 11 24.17 14.92 31.77
CA ARG A 11 23.28 14.13 32.64
C ARG A 11 21.83 14.57 32.43
N GLY A 12 21.02 13.74 31.79
CA GLY A 12 19.57 13.97 31.61
C GLY A 12 19.05 13.82 30.17
N GLU A 13 19.93 13.72 29.16
CA GLU A 13 19.51 13.62 27.75
C GLU A 13 18.56 12.43 27.50
N VAL A 14 18.86 11.28 28.09
CA VAL A 14 18.03 10.06 27.95
C VAL A 14 16.64 10.26 28.57
N ARG A 15 16.56 10.82 29.78
CA ARG A 15 15.26 11.11 30.43
C ARG A 15 14.43 12.11 29.63
N GLU A 16 15.09 13.06 28.97
CA GLU A 16 14.39 14.00 28.10
C GLU A 16 13.84 13.31 26.85
N LEU A 17 14.61 12.41 26.22
CA LEU A 17 14.13 11.60 25.10
C LEU A 17 12.95 10.72 25.52
N GLU A 18 13.06 9.99 26.63
CA GLU A 18 11.97 9.17 27.19
C GLU A 18 10.70 10.01 27.42
N ARG A 19 10.83 11.23 27.96
CA ARG A 19 9.71 12.14 28.19
C ARG A 19 9.05 12.61 26.89
N ILE A 20 9.84 12.96 25.88
CA ILE A 20 9.35 13.48 24.58
C ILE A 20 8.67 12.36 23.76
N TRP A 21 9.22 11.15 23.84
CA TRP A 21 8.75 9.99 23.09
C TRP A 21 7.78 9.10 23.87
N ALA A 22 7.45 9.48 25.11
CA ALA A 22 6.53 8.76 25.98
C ALA A 22 5.23 8.35 25.26
N THR A 23 4.92 7.06 25.36
CA THR A 23 3.70 6.47 24.81
C THR A 23 2.48 6.88 25.64
N PRO A 24 1.38 7.34 25.02
CA PRO A 24 0.12 7.56 25.73
C PRO A 24 -0.36 6.28 26.45
N ARG A 25 -0.93 6.43 27.66
CA ARG A 25 -1.39 5.30 28.49
C ARG A 25 -2.91 5.24 28.59
N GLY A 26 -3.43 4.04 28.91
CA GLY A 26 -4.87 3.80 29.07
C GLY A 26 -5.64 4.05 27.76
N TRP A 27 -6.84 4.62 27.87
CA TRP A 27 -7.70 4.94 26.72
C TRP A 27 -7.06 5.93 25.72
N ARG A 28 -6.03 6.71 26.13
CA ARG A 28 -5.32 7.62 25.23
C ARG A 28 -4.39 6.90 24.25
N LEU A 29 -4.21 5.59 24.36
CA LEU A 29 -3.40 4.80 23.42
C LEU A 29 -3.87 4.98 21.96
N VAL A 30 -5.16 5.22 21.75
CA VAL A 30 -5.73 5.48 20.41
C VAL A 30 -5.14 6.72 19.72
N THR A 31 -4.54 7.64 20.50
CA THR A 31 -3.89 8.86 19.99
C THR A 31 -2.42 8.66 19.64
N ALA A 32 -1.86 7.46 19.87
CA ALA A 32 -0.46 7.18 19.61
C ALA A 32 -0.11 7.35 18.12
N VAL A 33 1.12 7.80 17.87
CA VAL A 33 1.63 8.04 16.50
C VAL A 33 3.01 7.39 16.29
N ASN A 34 3.62 6.83 17.33
CA ASN A 34 4.95 6.22 17.24
C ASN A 34 4.87 4.92 16.44
N ASN A 35 5.78 4.75 15.46
CA ASN A 35 5.79 3.60 14.55
C ASN A 35 5.81 2.23 15.24
N THR A 36 6.43 2.08 16.41
CA THR A 36 6.45 0.80 17.12
C THR A 36 5.06 0.42 17.61
N VAL A 37 4.33 1.37 18.20
CA VAL A 37 2.95 1.15 18.70
C VAL A 37 2.00 0.94 17.54
N ILE A 38 2.09 1.82 16.55
CA ILE A 38 1.32 1.84 15.30
C ILE A 38 1.51 0.51 14.56
N GLY A 39 2.75 0.12 14.33
CA GLY A 39 3.09 -1.12 13.65
C GLY A 39 2.66 -2.39 14.40
N LEU A 40 2.81 -2.45 15.73
CA LEU A 40 2.33 -3.58 16.54
C LEU A 40 0.79 -3.71 16.50
N LEU A 41 0.07 -2.59 16.55
CA LEU A 41 -1.38 -2.58 16.37
C LEU A 41 -1.73 -3.08 14.96
N TYR A 42 -1.03 -2.59 13.95
CA TYR A 42 -1.29 -2.91 12.54
C TYR A 42 -1.09 -4.40 12.27
N ILE A 43 0.06 -4.98 12.66
CA ILE A 43 0.33 -6.41 12.47
C ILE A 43 -0.63 -7.29 13.29
N GLY A 44 -1.01 -6.86 14.50
CA GLY A 44 -1.95 -7.58 15.34
C GLY A 44 -3.35 -7.67 14.71
N ILE A 45 -3.83 -6.57 14.13
CA ILE A 45 -5.13 -6.54 13.43
C ILE A 45 -5.07 -7.28 12.09
N ALA A 46 -4.00 -7.15 11.32
CA ALA A 46 -3.81 -7.95 10.10
C ALA A 46 -3.81 -9.45 10.42
N PHE A 47 -3.16 -9.84 11.52
CA PHE A 47 -3.18 -11.23 11.98
C PHE A 47 -4.56 -11.66 12.47
N LEU A 48 -5.35 -10.78 13.09
CA LEU A 48 -6.75 -11.07 13.42
C LEU A 48 -7.56 -11.39 12.14
N PHE A 49 -7.42 -10.59 11.08
CA PHE A 49 -8.07 -10.88 9.79
C PHE A 49 -7.61 -12.20 9.18
N PHE A 50 -6.32 -12.54 9.27
CA PHE A 50 -5.80 -13.85 8.88
C PHE A 50 -6.51 -15.00 9.61
N LEU A 51 -6.70 -14.88 10.93
CA LEU A 51 -7.39 -15.90 11.72
C LEU A 51 -8.86 -16.01 11.32
N MET A 52 -9.55 -14.88 11.18
CA MET A 52 -10.97 -14.88 10.82
C MET A 52 -11.19 -15.45 9.40
N ALA A 53 -10.36 -15.07 8.42
CA ALA A 53 -10.39 -15.66 7.07
C ALA A 53 -10.01 -17.14 7.07
N GLY A 54 -9.10 -17.56 7.96
CA GLY A 54 -8.74 -18.96 8.18
C GLY A 54 -9.92 -19.79 8.69
N VAL A 55 -10.74 -19.25 9.60
CA VAL A 55 -11.98 -19.89 10.05
C VAL A 55 -12.95 -20.09 8.89
N LEU A 56 -13.16 -19.06 8.05
CA LEU A 56 -13.99 -19.19 6.84
C LEU A 56 -13.47 -20.29 5.91
N ALA A 57 -12.15 -20.38 5.73
CA ALA A 57 -11.53 -21.44 4.92
C ALA A 57 -11.81 -22.84 5.48
N LEU A 58 -11.73 -23.04 6.81
CA LEU A 58 -12.02 -24.32 7.44
C LEU A 58 -13.49 -24.73 7.26
N ILE A 59 -14.42 -23.77 7.35
CA ILE A 59 -15.85 -24.04 7.11
C ILE A 59 -16.09 -24.43 5.65
N MET A 60 -15.52 -23.69 4.69
CA MET A 60 -15.61 -24.02 3.27
C MET A 60 -15.02 -25.41 2.96
N ARG A 61 -13.88 -25.76 3.58
CA ARG A 61 -13.27 -27.09 3.42
C ARG A 61 -14.11 -28.19 4.06
N ALA A 62 -14.79 -27.92 5.18
CA ALA A 62 -15.73 -28.87 5.77
C ALA A 62 -16.94 -29.11 4.86
N GLN A 63 -17.49 -28.05 4.25
CA GLN A 63 -18.55 -28.16 3.25
C GLN A 63 -18.11 -29.04 2.06
N LEU A 64 -16.88 -28.86 1.57
CA LEU A 64 -16.35 -29.58 0.42
C LEU A 64 -15.66 -30.92 0.75
N ALA A 65 -15.80 -31.44 1.97
CA ALA A 65 -15.08 -32.65 2.37
C ALA A 65 -15.52 -33.88 1.58
N VAL A 66 -16.82 -33.97 1.28
CA VAL A 66 -17.48 -35.06 0.54
C VAL A 66 -18.54 -34.48 -0.40
N GLY A 67 -18.85 -35.21 -1.46
CA GLY A 67 -19.88 -34.85 -2.44
C GLY A 67 -21.26 -34.73 -1.82
N ASP A 68 -22.11 -33.94 -2.45
CA ASP A 68 -23.51 -33.70 -2.09
C ASP A 68 -23.75 -33.18 -0.65
N SER A 69 -22.70 -32.68 0.00
CA SER A 69 -22.74 -32.09 1.34
C SER A 69 -23.65 -30.85 1.40
N ARG A 70 -24.28 -30.65 2.57
CA ARG A 70 -25.23 -29.56 2.86
C ARG A 70 -24.94 -28.87 4.20
N LEU A 71 -23.68 -28.80 4.60
CA LEU A 71 -23.27 -28.13 5.85
C LEU A 71 -23.63 -26.64 5.83
N ILE A 72 -23.38 -25.98 4.69
CA ILE A 72 -23.83 -24.61 4.40
C ILE A 72 -24.48 -24.57 3.02
N ASP A 73 -25.38 -23.61 2.81
CA ASP A 73 -26.00 -23.41 1.51
C ASP A 73 -25.09 -22.65 0.54
N GLN A 74 -25.55 -22.56 -0.71
CA GLN A 74 -24.81 -21.94 -1.80
C GLN A 74 -24.57 -20.44 -1.60
N ASP A 75 -25.55 -19.71 -1.05
CA ASP A 75 -25.44 -18.26 -0.93
C ASP A 75 -24.41 -17.90 0.16
N LEU A 76 -24.49 -18.56 1.32
CA LEU A 76 -23.50 -18.42 2.38
C LEU A 76 -22.11 -18.87 1.94
N TYR A 77 -21.99 -19.97 1.18
CA TYR A 77 -20.71 -20.38 0.60
C TYR A 77 -20.14 -19.28 -0.32
N ASN A 78 -20.98 -18.66 -1.15
CA ASN A 78 -20.56 -17.59 -2.04
C ASN A 78 -20.07 -16.35 -1.30
N GLN A 79 -20.76 -15.97 -0.22
CA GLN A 79 -20.32 -14.91 0.68
C GLN A 79 -18.99 -15.28 1.36
N MET A 80 -18.88 -16.49 1.92
CA MET A 80 -17.68 -16.94 2.63
C MET A 80 -16.44 -16.98 1.74
N PHE A 81 -16.51 -17.53 0.52
CA PHE A 81 -15.33 -17.59 -0.35
C PHE A 81 -14.92 -16.20 -0.85
N THR A 82 -15.90 -15.31 -1.06
CA THR A 82 -15.66 -13.92 -1.44
C THR A 82 -14.95 -13.18 -0.31
N VAL A 83 -15.51 -13.20 0.91
CA VAL A 83 -14.93 -12.56 2.08
C VAL A 83 -13.58 -13.18 2.45
N HIS A 84 -13.40 -14.50 2.33
CA HIS A 84 -12.11 -15.14 2.54
C HIS A 84 -11.03 -14.57 1.61
N GLY A 85 -11.30 -14.55 0.29
CA GLY A 85 -10.35 -14.05 -0.70
C GLY A 85 -10.04 -12.56 -0.49
N THR A 86 -11.08 -11.73 -0.31
CA THR A 86 -10.92 -10.29 -0.09
C THR A 86 -10.17 -9.99 1.21
N THR A 87 -10.48 -10.71 2.30
CA THR A 87 -9.81 -10.53 3.58
C THR A 87 -8.33 -10.94 3.49
N MET A 88 -8.01 -12.06 2.83
CA MET A 88 -6.62 -12.49 2.70
C MET A 88 -5.78 -11.51 1.88
N MET A 89 -6.31 -10.98 0.78
CA MET A 89 -5.59 -10.08 -0.11
C MET A 89 -5.49 -8.65 0.45
N PHE A 90 -6.63 -8.04 0.74
CA PHE A 90 -6.72 -6.61 1.07
C PHE A 90 -6.62 -6.32 2.57
N LEU A 91 -7.09 -7.23 3.44
CA LEU A 91 -7.14 -6.98 4.89
C LEU A 91 -5.99 -7.64 5.66
N PHE A 92 -5.35 -8.65 5.09
CA PHE A 92 -4.23 -9.34 5.72
C PHE A 92 -2.91 -9.08 5.00
N ALA A 93 -2.74 -9.54 3.76
CA ALA A 93 -1.42 -9.67 3.15
C ALA A 93 -0.73 -8.31 2.95
N VAL A 94 -1.37 -7.38 2.23
CA VAL A 94 -0.83 -6.03 2.02
C VAL A 94 -0.67 -5.26 3.35
N PRO A 95 -1.70 -5.19 4.21
CA PRO A 95 -1.57 -4.60 5.55
C PRO A 95 -0.44 -5.16 6.41
N ALA A 96 -0.21 -6.48 6.39
CA ALA A 96 0.82 -7.11 7.19
C ALA A 96 2.23 -6.75 6.70
N VAL A 97 2.48 -6.71 5.39
CA VAL A 97 3.79 -6.26 4.87
C VAL A 97 4.01 -4.76 5.09
N GLU A 98 2.96 -3.96 4.98
CA GLU A 98 3.02 -2.53 5.30
C GLU A 98 3.32 -2.29 6.78
N ALA A 99 2.66 -3.04 7.68
CA ALA A 99 2.92 -3.03 9.12
C ALA A 99 4.39 -3.38 9.42
N LEU A 100 4.93 -4.43 8.80
CA LEU A 100 6.35 -4.77 8.93
C LEU A 100 7.26 -3.64 8.45
N GLY A 101 6.90 -2.97 7.35
CA GLY A 101 7.59 -1.76 6.88
C GLY A 101 7.62 -0.66 7.94
N VAL A 102 6.45 -0.32 8.49
CA VAL A 102 6.30 0.70 9.55
C VAL A 102 7.11 0.33 10.80
N MET A 103 7.11 -0.94 11.18
CA MET A 103 7.84 -1.42 12.36
C MET A 103 9.36 -1.45 12.17
N LEU A 104 9.83 -2.02 11.05
CA LEU A 104 11.23 -2.40 10.88
C LEU A 104 12.06 -1.35 10.14
N LEU A 105 11.48 -0.58 9.20
CA LEU A 105 12.26 0.38 8.42
C LEU A 105 12.96 1.43 9.28
N PRO A 106 12.30 2.10 10.25
CA PRO A 106 13.00 3.08 11.08
C PRO A 106 14.19 2.47 11.81
N GLN A 107 14.06 1.24 12.32
CA GLN A 107 15.13 0.55 13.02
C GLN A 107 16.28 0.17 12.08
N MET A 108 15.98 -0.39 10.90
CA MET A 108 16.97 -0.76 9.88
C MET A 108 17.69 0.45 9.28
N LEU A 109 17.07 1.63 9.33
CA LEU A 109 17.63 2.90 8.88
C LEU A 109 18.14 3.77 10.04
N ALA A 110 18.16 3.26 11.27
CA ALA A 110 18.51 3.98 12.49
C ALA A 110 17.84 5.37 12.59
N ALA A 111 16.62 5.50 12.06
CA ALA A 111 15.78 6.68 12.16
C ALA A 111 14.96 6.61 13.45
N ARG A 112 14.64 7.77 14.04
CA ARG A 112 13.84 7.82 15.27
C ARG A 112 12.37 7.42 15.06
N ASP A 113 11.82 7.72 13.88
CA ASP A 113 10.46 7.38 13.45
C ASP A 113 10.36 7.57 11.92
N LEU A 114 9.24 7.18 11.32
CA LEU A 114 8.89 7.53 9.94
C LEU A 114 8.50 9.02 9.82
N PRO A 115 8.69 9.64 8.64
CA PRO A 115 8.56 11.11 8.50
C PRO A 115 7.14 11.66 8.66
N PHE A 116 6.08 10.83 8.64
CA PHE A 116 4.70 11.30 8.74
C PHE A 116 3.87 10.55 9.82
N PRO A 117 4.24 10.60 11.10
CA PRO A 117 3.63 9.77 12.15
C PRO A 117 2.10 9.90 12.30
N ARG A 118 1.55 11.10 12.02
CA ARG A 118 0.09 11.33 12.04
C ARG A 118 -0.63 10.72 10.85
N LEU A 119 0.04 10.64 9.69
CA LEU A 119 -0.50 10.01 8.51
C LEU A 119 -0.58 8.49 8.69
N SER A 120 0.44 7.87 9.30
CA SER A 120 0.40 6.44 9.67
C SER A 120 -0.71 6.15 10.66
N ALA A 121 -0.90 7.01 11.67
CA ALA A 121 -2.00 6.87 12.63
C ALA A 121 -3.38 6.95 11.94
N PHE A 122 -3.57 7.89 11.01
CA PHE A 122 -4.79 7.98 10.21
C PHE A 122 -5.01 6.72 9.36
N ALA A 123 -3.99 6.28 8.63
CA ALA A 123 -4.03 5.13 7.75
C ALA A 123 -4.52 3.88 8.49
N ILE A 124 -3.88 3.57 9.62
CA ILE A 124 -4.23 2.38 10.42
C ILE A 124 -5.65 2.45 10.95
N TRP A 125 -6.09 3.59 11.48
CA TRP A 125 -7.45 3.67 12.00
C TRP A 125 -8.50 3.56 10.88
N ALA A 126 -8.20 4.06 9.68
CA ALA A 126 -9.09 3.90 8.52
C ALA A 126 -9.18 2.41 8.14
N TYR A 127 -8.03 1.73 8.08
CA TYR A 127 -7.95 0.29 7.86
C TYR A 127 -8.68 -0.53 8.93
N VAL A 128 -8.46 -0.26 10.22
CA VAL A 128 -9.07 -1.01 11.34
C VAL A 128 -10.58 -0.88 11.29
N VAL A 129 -11.11 0.35 11.19
CA VAL A 129 -12.56 0.58 11.18
C VAL A 129 -13.18 -0.01 9.91
N GLY A 130 -12.56 0.22 8.76
CA GLY A 130 -13.04 -0.31 7.48
C GLY A 130 -13.05 -1.81 7.38
N GLY A 131 -11.92 -2.43 7.70
CA GLY A 131 -11.77 -3.88 7.63
C GLY A 131 -12.72 -4.58 8.59
N LEU A 132 -12.91 -4.06 9.81
CA LEU A 132 -13.82 -4.66 10.78
C LEU A 132 -15.28 -4.58 10.31
N VAL A 133 -15.70 -3.43 9.78
CA VAL A 133 -17.07 -3.29 9.25
C VAL A 133 -17.26 -4.17 8.02
N PHE A 134 -16.33 -4.17 7.06
CA PHE A 134 -16.39 -5.05 5.88
C PHE A 134 -16.48 -6.52 6.29
N PHE A 135 -15.61 -7.00 7.19
CA PHE A 135 -15.63 -8.38 7.63
C PHE A 135 -16.94 -8.72 8.37
N SER A 136 -17.50 -7.78 9.13
CA SER A 136 -18.74 -8.00 9.88
C SER A 136 -19.98 -8.22 9.02
N THR A 137 -19.92 -7.89 7.72
CA THR A 137 -21.04 -8.10 6.78
C THR A 137 -21.51 -9.56 6.72
N ILE A 138 -20.63 -10.52 7.02
CA ILE A 138 -20.93 -11.96 7.02
C ILE A 138 -21.95 -12.35 8.09
N PHE A 139 -22.10 -11.55 9.15
CA PHE A 139 -23.00 -11.82 10.25
C PHE A 139 -24.43 -11.33 10.00
N TYR A 140 -24.66 -10.55 8.94
CA TYR A 140 -25.94 -9.90 8.67
C TYR A 140 -26.37 -9.99 7.20
N ASP A 141 -25.86 -10.97 6.45
CA ASP A 141 -26.25 -11.27 5.05
C ASP A 141 -25.94 -10.15 4.03
N LEU A 142 -24.97 -9.30 4.35
CA LEU A 142 -24.56 -8.16 3.51
C LEU A 142 -23.21 -8.37 2.83
N SER A 143 -22.60 -9.55 2.98
CA SER A 143 -21.30 -9.81 2.36
C SER A 143 -21.40 -9.88 0.84
N PRO A 144 -20.39 -9.37 0.11
CA PRO A 144 -20.31 -9.56 -1.33
C PRO A 144 -20.26 -11.06 -1.68
N LYS A 145 -20.86 -11.42 -2.82
CA LYS A 145 -20.95 -12.81 -3.31
C LYS A 145 -20.46 -13.02 -4.74
N GLY A 146 -19.81 -12.01 -5.33
CA GLY A 146 -19.26 -12.05 -6.69
C GLY A 146 -17.81 -12.55 -6.80
N GLY A 147 -17.23 -13.08 -5.72
CA GLY A 147 -15.81 -13.39 -5.62
C GLY A 147 -14.95 -12.13 -5.40
N TRP A 148 -13.71 -12.34 -4.95
CA TRP A 148 -12.83 -11.25 -4.48
C TRP A 148 -12.43 -10.21 -5.55
N PHE A 149 -12.78 -10.46 -6.82
CA PHE A 149 -12.52 -9.58 -7.95
C PHE A 149 -13.78 -9.04 -8.64
N MET A 150 -14.98 -9.32 -8.12
CA MET A 150 -16.24 -8.63 -8.42
C MET A 150 -16.56 -8.35 -9.90
N TYR A 151 -16.40 -9.34 -10.79
CA TYR A 151 -16.58 -9.15 -12.24
C TYR A 151 -18.00 -8.74 -12.65
N PRO A 152 -18.13 -7.65 -13.43
CA PRO A 152 -19.27 -7.43 -14.31
C PRO A 152 -19.34 -8.52 -15.40
N PRO A 153 -20.53 -8.84 -15.95
CA PRO A 153 -21.81 -8.22 -15.62
C PRO A 153 -22.45 -8.75 -14.33
N LEU A 154 -21.94 -9.85 -13.74
CA LEU A 154 -22.56 -10.49 -12.56
C LEU A 154 -22.76 -9.52 -11.38
N THR A 155 -21.87 -8.55 -11.21
CA THR A 155 -21.92 -7.55 -10.14
C THR A 155 -22.65 -6.26 -10.52
N LEU A 156 -23.23 -6.15 -11.72
CA LEU A 156 -24.14 -5.06 -12.07
C LEU A 156 -25.49 -5.23 -11.37
N THR A 157 -26.21 -4.11 -11.17
CA THR A 157 -27.50 -4.09 -10.47
C THR A 157 -28.54 -5.03 -11.10
N GLU A 158 -28.45 -5.27 -12.42
CA GLU A 158 -29.31 -6.23 -13.15
C GLU A 158 -29.21 -7.66 -12.59
N PHE A 159 -28.00 -8.11 -12.24
CA PHE A 159 -27.73 -9.48 -11.78
C PHE A 159 -27.52 -9.56 -10.25
N SER A 160 -27.09 -8.48 -9.63
CA SER A 160 -26.84 -8.34 -8.19
C SER A 160 -27.48 -7.04 -7.66
N PRO A 161 -28.81 -7.01 -7.47
CA PRO A 161 -29.55 -5.79 -7.11
C PRO A 161 -29.38 -5.35 -5.65
N GLY A 162 -28.89 -6.23 -4.77
CA GLY A 162 -28.65 -5.91 -3.37
C GLY A 162 -27.41 -5.05 -3.14
N ASP A 163 -27.28 -4.52 -1.93
CA ASP A 163 -26.16 -3.65 -1.51
C ASP A 163 -24.86 -4.45 -1.24
N ASN A 164 -24.89 -5.79 -1.33
CA ASN A 164 -23.75 -6.68 -1.06
C ASN A 164 -22.48 -6.30 -1.85
N ALA A 165 -22.64 -5.91 -3.12
CA ALA A 165 -21.52 -5.49 -3.95
C ALA A 165 -20.98 -4.11 -3.55
N ASP A 166 -21.85 -3.20 -3.11
CA ASP A 166 -21.50 -1.83 -2.71
C ASP A 166 -20.61 -1.85 -1.45
N PHE A 167 -20.85 -2.79 -0.53
CA PHE A 167 -19.95 -3.04 0.61
C PHE A 167 -18.53 -3.39 0.19
N TRP A 168 -18.34 -4.07 -0.95
CA TRP A 168 -17.01 -4.33 -1.48
C TRP A 168 -16.43 -3.09 -2.16
N LEU A 169 -17.19 -2.42 -3.02
CA LEU A 169 -16.72 -1.27 -3.81
C LEU A 169 -16.32 -0.09 -2.92
N LEU A 170 -17.19 0.33 -2.03
CA LEU A 170 -16.92 1.44 -1.12
C LEU A 170 -16.03 1.02 0.05
N GLY A 171 -16.18 -0.21 0.54
CA GLY A 171 -15.36 -0.75 1.64
C GLY A 171 -13.88 -0.87 1.25
N ILE A 172 -13.58 -1.64 0.21
CA ILE A 172 -12.20 -1.85 -0.25
C ILE A 172 -11.64 -0.56 -0.87
N GLY A 173 -12.41 0.14 -1.70
CA GLY A 173 -11.98 1.39 -2.32
C GLY A 173 -11.50 2.44 -1.30
N PHE A 174 -12.09 2.50 -0.10
CA PHE A 174 -11.60 3.41 0.93
C PHE A 174 -10.41 2.86 1.72
N ILE A 175 -10.32 1.54 1.95
CA ILE A 175 -9.18 0.93 2.65
C ILE A 175 -7.88 1.19 1.87
N GLU A 176 -7.96 1.30 0.54
CA GLU A 176 -6.81 1.65 -0.33
C GLU A 176 -6.21 3.03 -0.02
N ILE A 177 -6.98 3.95 0.59
CA ILE A 177 -6.45 5.23 1.10
C ILE A 177 -5.36 4.98 2.16
N SER A 178 -5.52 3.95 3.00
CA SER A 178 -4.51 3.55 3.99
C SER A 178 -3.21 3.12 3.31
N ALA A 179 -3.30 2.27 2.27
CA ALA A 179 -2.13 1.76 1.56
C ALA A 179 -1.37 2.87 0.81
N ILE A 180 -2.07 3.83 0.20
CA ILE A 180 -1.43 4.99 -0.45
C ILE A 180 -0.72 5.87 0.60
N ALA A 181 -1.35 6.07 1.76
CA ALA A 181 -0.77 6.86 2.84
C ALA A 181 0.54 6.25 3.36
N GLY A 182 0.59 4.93 3.58
CA GLY A 182 1.84 4.28 3.97
C GLY A 182 2.84 4.15 2.83
N ALA A 183 2.43 4.03 1.57
CA ALA A 183 3.35 4.09 0.42
C ALA A 183 4.11 5.43 0.35
N ILE A 184 3.41 6.56 0.53
CA ILE A 184 4.04 7.89 0.63
C ILE A 184 5.08 7.90 1.74
N GLU A 185 4.72 7.38 2.91
CA GLU A 185 5.58 7.39 4.08
C GLU A 185 6.81 6.49 3.92
N ILE A 186 6.65 5.30 3.34
CA ILE A 186 7.73 4.34 3.09
C ILE A 186 8.70 4.89 2.04
N VAL A 187 8.23 5.50 0.94
CA VAL A 187 9.10 6.10 -0.08
C VAL A 187 9.94 7.22 0.53
N VAL A 188 9.28 8.16 1.23
CA VAL A 188 9.99 9.31 1.82
C VAL A 188 10.90 8.86 2.97
N GLY A 189 10.44 7.96 3.85
CA GLY A 189 11.25 7.42 4.94
C GLY A 189 12.50 6.71 4.41
N THR A 190 12.33 5.75 3.51
CA THR A 190 13.45 4.99 2.95
C THR A 190 14.45 5.89 2.22
N LEU A 191 13.98 6.84 1.41
CA LEU A 191 14.88 7.70 0.65
C LEU A 191 15.49 8.83 1.49
N ARG A 192 14.80 9.34 2.51
CA ARG A 192 15.13 10.62 3.14
C ARG A 192 15.42 10.56 4.64
N THR A 193 15.24 9.44 5.32
CA THR A 193 15.57 9.31 6.76
C THR A 193 16.66 8.27 7.05
N ARG A 194 17.45 7.91 6.03
CA ARG A 194 18.62 7.04 6.18
C ARG A 194 19.70 7.63 7.08
N PRO A 195 20.49 6.79 7.76
CA PRO A 195 21.56 7.28 8.61
C PRO A 195 22.71 7.82 7.74
N PRO A 196 23.50 8.80 8.25
CA PRO A 196 24.56 9.41 7.47
C PRO A 196 25.54 8.38 6.91
N GLY A 197 25.83 8.45 5.61
CA GLY A 197 26.75 7.53 4.93
C GLY A 197 26.12 6.30 4.29
N MET A 198 24.86 5.95 4.62
CA MET A 198 24.15 4.82 3.98
C MET A 198 23.64 5.19 2.58
N SER A 199 24.48 5.00 1.56
CA SER A 199 24.04 5.15 0.18
C SER A 199 22.99 4.11 -0.22
N LEU A 200 22.27 4.31 -1.34
CA LEU A 200 21.30 3.32 -1.84
C LEU A 200 21.95 1.93 -2.01
N ALA A 201 23.21 1.88 -2.47
CA ALA A 201 23.94 0.64 -2.67
C ALA A 201 24.27 -0.11 -1.35
N GLN A 202 24.14 0.53 -0.20
CA GLN A 202 24.42 -0.05 1.13
C GLN A 202 23.15 -0.32 1.95
N MET A 203 21.97 -0.03 1.41
CA MET A 203 20.73 -0.30 2.14
C MET A 203 20.55 -1.80 2.41
N PRO A 204 19.93 -2.17 3.54
CA PRO A 204 19.43 -3.52 3.74
C PRO A 204 18.49 -3.93 2.60
N ILE A 205 18.46 -5.22 2.24
CA ILE A 205 17.57 -5.70 1.16
C ILE A 205 16.11 -5.41 1.49
N PHE A 206 15.69 -5.53 2.74
CA PHE A 206 14.33 -5.20 3.14
C PHE A 206 13.96 -3.73 2.84
N ALA A 207 14.90 -2.78 2.98
CA ALA A 207 14.65 -1.39 2.61
C ALA A 207 14.48 -1.21 1.09
N TRP A 208 15.24 -1.96 0.27
CA TRP A 208 15.02 -2.01 -1.18
C TRP A 208 13.66 -2.58 -1.54
N THR A 209 13.26 -3.70 -0.93
CA THR A 209 11.97 -4.33 -1.21
C THR A 209 10.81 -3.44 -0.80
N MET A 210 10.90 -2.74 0.32
CA MET A 210 9.87 -1.79 0.76
C MET A 210 9.78 -0.55 -0.15
N LEU A 211 10.92 -0.06 -0.68
CA LEU A 211 10.91 1.02 -1.66
C LEU A 211 10.23 0.60 -2.97
N ILE A 212 10.49 -0.61 -3.45
CA ILE A 212 9.86 -1.15 -4.67
C ILE A 212 8.38 -1.41 -4.42
N PHE A 213 8.03 -2.05 -3.29
CA PHE A 213 6.66 -2.23 -2.81
C PHE A 213 5.85 -0.93 -2.85
N ALA A 214 6.35 0.11 -2.21
CA ALA A 214 5.64 1.38 -2.12
C ALA A 214 5.56 2.06 -3.50
N SER A 215 6.60 1.94 -4.33
CA SER A 215 6.57 2.41 -5.71
C SER A 215 5.52 1.68 -6.54
N MET A 216 5.39 0.36 -6.40
CA MET A 216 4.37 -0.41 -7.11
C MET A 216 2.96 -0.02 -6.67
N ILE A 217 2.72 0.22 -5.37
CA ILE A 217 1.44 0.76 -4.89
C ILE A 217 1.09 2.06 -5.61
N MET A 218 2.05 2.96 -5.79
CA MET A 218 1.81 4.25 -6.45
C MET A 218 1.29 4.12 -7.89
N PHE A 219 1.63 3.05 -8.60
CA PHE A 219 1.23 2.83 -9.99
C PHE A 219 0.06 1.85 -10.15
N ALA A 220 -0.04 0.83 -9.29
CA ALA A 220 -1.01 -0.25 -9.41
C ALA A 220 -2.37 0.08 -8.78
N PHE A 221 -2.37 0.55 -7.52
CA PHE A 221 -3.61 0.80 -6.76
C PHE A 221 -4.55 1.82 -7.41
N PRO A 222 -4.04 2.89 -8.06
CA PRO A 222 -4.92 3.82 -8.75
C PRO A 222 -5.85 3.20 -9.81
N ALA A 223 -5.47 2.08 -10.43
CA ALA A 223 -6.32 1.40 -11.41
C ALA A 223 -7.56 0.75 -10.77
N VAL A 224 -7.43 0.14 -9.59
CA VAL A 224 -8.56 -0.45 -8.86
C VAL A 224 -9.41 0.63 -8.17
N ILE A 225 -8.82 1.74 -7.72
CA ILE A 225 -9.58 2.92 -7.26
C ILE A 225 -10.47 3.44 -8.39
N LEU A 226 -9.95 3.53 -9.62
CA LEU A 226 -10.76 3.95 -10.75
C LEU A 226 -11.82 2.91 -11.11
N ALA A 227 -11.47 1.62 -11.15
CA ALA A 227 -12.41 0.56 -11.49
C ALA A 227 -13.60 0.52 -10.50
N THR A 228 -13.31 0.55 -9.20
CA THR A 228 -14.32 0.59 -8.14
C THR A 228 -15.19 1.84 -8.23
N MET A 229 -14.58 3.01 -8.50
CA MET A 229 -15.32 4.26 -8.74
C MET A 229 -16.27 4.14 -9.94
N MET A 230 -15.80 3.59 -11.07
CA MET A 230 -16.63 3.39 -12.26
C MET A 230 -17.80 2.45 -11.98
N LEU A 231 -17.55 1.32 -11.32
CA LEU A 231 -18.59 0.32 -11.05
C LEU A 231 -19.60 0.82 -10.02
N GLU A 232 -19.14 1.58 -9.02
CA GLU A 232 -20.03 2.24 -8.05
C GLU A 232 -20.92 3.29 -8.74
N ILE A 233 -20.33 4.12 -9.62
CA ILE A 233 -21.11 5.12 -10.38
C ILE A 233 -22.11 4.44 -11.32
N GLU A 234 -21.75 3.34 -11.97
CA GLU A 234 -22.67 2.58 -12.82
C GLU A 234 -23.84 2.00 -12.01
N ARG A 235 -23.55 1.40 -10.86
CA ARG A 235 -24.58 0.82 -9.99
C ARG A 235 -25.49 1.87 -9.37
N ALA A 236 -24.95 3.03 -8.98
CA ALA A 236 -25.67 4.09 -8.28
C ALA A 236 -26.42 5.05 -9.23
N PHE A 237 -25.85 5.35 -10.40
CA PHE A 237 -26.34 6.40 -11.31
C PHE A 237 -26.61 5.91 -12.74
N GLY A 238 -26.34 4.63 -13.06
CA GLY A 238 -26.61 4.05 -14.36
C GLY A 238 -25.69 4.53 -15.48
N TRP A 239 -24.47 4.98 -15.17
CA TRP A 239 -23.49 5.37 -16.19
C TRP A 239 -22.83 4.12 -16.78
N PRO A 240 -23.04 3.80 -18.08
CA PRO A 240 -22.73 2.47 -18.60
C PRO A 240 -21.25 2.31 -19.00
N PHE A 241 -20.37 2.06 -18.03
CA PHE A 241 -18.96 1.76 -18.29
C PHE A 241 -18.73 0.29 -18.68
N PHE A 242 -19.50 -0.62 -18.10
CA PHE A 242 -19.38 -2.07 -18.27
C PHE A 242 -20.62 -2.68 -18.97
N THR A 243 -21.72 -1.94 -19.07
CA THR A 243 -22.92 -2.37 -19.80
C THR A 243 -22.71 -2.37 -21.32
N ALA A 244 -22.54 -3.56 -21.91
CA ALA A 244 -22.26 -3.75 -23.33
C ALA A 244 -23.32 -3.16 -24.27
N ALA A 245 -24.60 -3.21 -23.88
CA ALA A 245 -25.71 -2.70 -24.69
C ALA A 245 -25.64 -1.18 -24.95
N LEU A 246 -24.90 -0.44 -24.11
CA LEU A 246 -24.73 1.01 -24.19
C LEU A 246 -23.27 1.39 -24.50
N GLY A 247 -22.49 0.44 -25.04
CA GLY A 247 -21.12 0.66 -25.51
C GLY A 247 -20.04 0.50 -24.43
N GLY A 248 -20.41 0.10 -23.22
CA GLY A 248 -19.46 -0.33 -22.18
C GLY A 248 -18.85 -1.70 -22.50
N ASP A 249 -17.92 -2.18 -21.69
CA ASP A 249 -17.35 -3.52 -21.84
C ASP A 249 -16.95 -4.14 -20.49
N PRO A 250 -17.49 -5.30 -20.09
CA PRO A 250 -17.08 -6.00 -18.88
C PRO A 250 -15.59 -6.36 -18.82
N LEU A 251 -14.90 -6.54 -19.95
CA LEU A 251 -13.46 -6.81 -20.00
C LEU A 251 -12.63 -5.59 -19.58
N LEU A 252 -13.18 -4.37 -19.66
CA LEU A 252 -12.50 -3.20 -19.12
C LEU A 252 -12.25 -3.37 -17.62
N TRP A 253 -13.23 -3.89 -16.87
CA TRP A 253 -13.06 -4.19 -15.46
C TRP A 253 -11.89 -5.16 -15.25
N GLN A 254 -11.82 -6.24 -16.04
CA GLN A 254 -10.75 -7.22 -15.91
C GLN A 254 -9.37 -6.61 -16.22
N HIS A 255 -9.26 -5.76 -17.24
CA HIS A 255 -8.01 -5.06 -17.55
C HIS A 255 -7.57 -4.18 -16.38
N LEU A 256 -8.47 -3.35 -15.83
CA LEU A 256 -8.16 -2.45 -14.72
C LEU A 256 -7.85 -3.22 -13.44
N PHE A 257 -8.70 -4.20 -13.10
CA PHE A 257 -8.54 -5.02 -11.90
C PHE A 257 -7.24 -5.81 -11.96
N TRP A 258 -6.88 -6.46 -13.07
CA TRP A 258 -5.65 -7.25 -13.12
C TRP A 258 -4.39 -6.42 -13.32
N PHE A 259 -4.48 -5.24 -13.95
CA PHE A 259 -3.39 -4.27 -13.95
C PHE A 259 -3.00 -3.88 -12.52
N PHE A 260 -3.96 -3.89 -11.60
CA PHE A 260 -3.70 -3.82 -10.16
C PHE A 260 -3.30 -5.19 -9.56
N GLY A 261 -4.14 -6.20 -9.73
CA GLY A 261 -4.14 -7.44 -8.95
C GLY A 261 -2.95 -8.35 -9.25
N HIS A 262 -2.35 -8.26 -10.44
CA HIS A 262 -1.12 -9.00 -10.69
C HIS A 262 0.12 -8.32 -10.08
N PRO A 263 0.33 -6.99 -10.21
CA PRO A 263 1.30 -6.30 -9.36
C PRO A 263 1.08 -6.52 -7.86
N GLU A 264 -0.18 -6.59 -7.38
CA GLU A 264 -0.50 -6.82 -5.97
C GLU A 264 0.16 -8.09 -5.41
N VAL A 265 0.19 -9.20 -6.16
CA VAL A 265 0.83 -10.43 -5.66
C VAL A 265 2.35 -10.27 -5.50
N TYR A 266 2.99 -9.41 -6.30
CA TYR A 266 4.40 -9.05 -6.11
C TYR A 266 4.62 -8.00 -5.02
N ILE A 267 3.66 -7.09 -4.83
CA ILE A 267 3.62 -6.18 -3.68
C ILE A 267 3.61 -7.02 -2.38
N ILE A 268 2.94 -8.16 -2.34
CA ILE A 268 2.98 -9.08 -1.20
C ILE A 268 4.31 -9.86 -1.12
N PHE A 269 4.78 -10.40 -2.26
CA PHE A 269 5.96 -11.27 -2.29
C PHE A 269 7.28 -10.52 -2.03
N LEU A 270 7.48 -9.32 -2.58
CA LEU A 270 8.77 -8.62 -2.52
C LEU A 270 9.22 -8.32 -1.08
N PRO A 271 8.38 -7.75 -0.18
CA PRO A 271 8.73 -7.61 1.22
C PRO A 271 9.08 -8.95 1.87
N ALA A 272 8.36 -10.03 1.56
CA ALA A 272 8.66 -11.36 2.09
C ALA A 272 10.04 -11.88 1.65
N ALA A 273 10.39 -11.70 0.38
CA ALA A 273 11.73 -11.96 -0.13
C ALA A 273 12.79 -11.08 0.55
N GLY A 274 12.41 -9.86 0.92
CA GLY A 274 13.20 -8.97 1.78
C GLY A 274 13.45 -9.57 3.16
N LEU A 275 12.42 -10.06 3.83
CA LEU A 275 12.52 -10.72 5.15
C LEU A 275 13.45 -11.94 5.06
N VAL A 276 13.27 -12.79 4.05
CA VAL A 276 14.15 -13.95 3.80
C VAL A 276 15.59 -13.49 3.61
N SER A 277 15.83 -12.43 2.85
CA SER A 277 17.16 -11.87 2.59
C SER A 277 17.82 -11.25 3.82
N MET A 278 17.07 -10.93 4.87
CA MET A 278 17.59 -10.47 6.16
C MET A 278 17.84 -11.64 7.13
N ILE A 279 16.99 -12.66 7.11
CA ILE A 279 17.07 -13.84 8.00
C ILE A 279 18.19 -14.79 7.55
N VAL A 280 18.30 -15.07 6.24
CA VAL A 280 19.26 -16.05 5.69
C VAL A 280 20.72 -15.72 6.07
N PRO A 281 21.24 -14.49 5.88
CA PRO A 281 22.61 -14.15 6.26
C PRO A 281 22.87 -14.34 7.75
N THR A 282 21.90 -13.96 8.59
CA THR A 282 22.01 -14.07 10.04
C THR A 282 22.06 -15.52 10.50
N MET A 283 21.22 -16.39 9.93
CA MET A 283 21.21 -17.82 10.26
C MET A 283 22.44 -18.55 9.70
N ALA A 284 22.94 -18.14 8.53
CA ALA A 284 24.14 -18.70 7.91
C ALA A 284 25.45 -18.16 8.51
N ARG A 285 25.43 -17.05 9.26
CA ARG A 285 26.62 -16.33 9.75
C ARG A 285 27.57 -15.96 8.61
N THR A 286 27.00 -15.56 7.48
CA THR A 286 27.70 -15.22 6.25
C THR A 286 26.96 -14.08 5.55
N PRO A 287 27.65 -13.04 5.04
CA PRO A 287 27.02 -11.99 4.26
C PRO A 287 26.26 -12.55 3.05
N LEU A 288 25.17 -11.87 2.67
CA LEU A 288 24.33 -12.28 1.55
C LEU A 288 25.13 -12.37 0.24
N VAL A 289 25.19 -13.56 -0.35
CA VAL A 289 25.80 -13.81 -1.65
C VAL A 289 24.96 -13.12 -2.73
N GLY A 290 25.60 -12.43 -3.67
CA GLY A 290 24.90 -11.86 -4.83
C GLY A 290 24.00 -10.66 -4.53
N TYR A 291 24.23 -9.91 -3.45
CA TYR A 291 23.41 -8.73 -3.10
C TYR A 291 23.04 -7.81 -4.27
N HIS A 292 24.00 -7.42 -5.12
CA HIS A 292 23.70 -6.54 -6.27
C HIS A 292 22.79 -7.24 -7.29
N LEU A 293 22.97 -8.54 -7.50
CA LEU A 293 22.09 -9.33 -8.37
C LEU A 293 20.68 -9.43 -7.80
N ILE A 294 20.55 -9.59 -6.47
CA ILE A 294 19.25 -9.58 -5.78
C ILE A 294 18.58 -8.22 -5.96
N VAL A 295 19.29 -7.10 -5.74
CA VAL A 295 18.70 -5.76 -5.92
C VAL A 295 18.22 -5.57 -7.37
N VAL A 296 19.02 -5.95 -8.36
CA VAL A 296 18.63 -5.89 -9.78
C VAL A 296 17.42 -6.79 -10.05
N ALA A 297 17.39 -8.00 -9.50
CA ALA A 297 16.27 -8.92 -9.64
C ALA A 297 14.98 -8.35 -9.03
N LEU A 298 15.04 -7.73 -7.85
CA LEU A 298 13.90 -7.10 -7.21
C LEU A 298 13.35 -5.94 -8.06
N ILE A 299 14.22 -5.10 -8.59
CA ILE A 299 13.83 -3.99 -9.49
C ILE A 299 13.19 -4.55 -10.77
N ALA A 300 13.79 -5.60 -11.35
CA ALA A 300 13.27 -6.27 -12.54
C ALA A 300 11.90 -6.90 -12.28
N THR A 301 11.69 -7.57 -11.14
CA THR A 301 10.38 -8.10 -10.75
C THR A 301 9.34 -6.99 -10.61
N GLY A 302 9.68 -5.90 -9.92
CA GLY A 302 8.79 -4.74 -9.78
C GLY A 302 8.40 -4.13 -11.13
N PHE A 303 9.36 -3.97 -12.05
CA PHE A 303 9.10 -3.45 -13.39
C PHE A 303 8.26 -4.42 -14.24
N PHE A 304 8.68 -5.68 -14.34
CA PHE A 304 7.97 -6.68 -15.15
C PHE A 304 6.55 -6.91 -14.67
N SER A 305 6.25 -6.75 -13.37
CA SER A 305 4.90 -6.96 -12.83
C SER A 305 3.79 -6.20 -13.56
N PHE A 306 4.09 -5.02 -14.12
CA PHE A 306 3.15 -4.20 -14.88
C PHE A 306 2.95 -4.65 -16.33
N GLY A 307 3.64 -5.70 -16.79
CA GLY A 307 3.60 -6.20 -18.17
C GLY A 307 2.98 -7.59 -18.35
N LEU A 308 2.28 -8.13 -17.35
CA LEU A 308 1.92 -9.56 -17.30
C LEU A 308 0.42 -9.81 -17.07
N TRP A 309 -0.34 -8.79 -16.70
CA TRP A 309 -1.67 -8.95 -16.10
C TRP A 309 -2.69 -9.74 -16.95
N VAL A 310 -2.56 -9.66 -18.29
CA VAL A 310 -3.42 -10.36 -19.25
C VAL A 310 -3.32 -11.89 -19.14
N HIS A 311 -2.33 -12.45 -18.45
CA HIS A 311 -2.30 -13.89 -18.17
C HIS A 311 -3.47 -14.38 -17.30
N HIS A 312 -4.18 -13.49 -16.61
CA HIS A 312 -5.43 -13.81 -15.92
C HIS A 312 -6.66 -13.75 -16.85
N MET A 313 -6.45 -13.35 -18.10
CA MET A 313 -7.49 -13.09 -19.10
C MET A 313 -7.32 -13.98 -20.33
N PHE A 314 -6.46 -15.00 -20.30
CA PHE A 314 -6.16 -15.83 -21.47
C PHE A 314 -7.42 -16.46 -22.09
N THR A 315 -8.41 -16.82 -21.29
CA THR A 315 -9.66 -17.46 -21.72
C THR A 315 -10.78 -16.48 -22.11
N THR A 316 -10.47 -15.17 -22.25
CA THR A 316 -11.47 -14.12 -22.54
C THR A 316 -11.61 -13.75 -24.03
N GLY A 317 -10.87 -14.43 -24.92
CA GLY A 317 -10.93 -14.16 -26.36
C GLY A 317 -9.99 -13.07 -26.87
N ILE A 318 -8.97 -12.69 -26.08
CA ILE A 318 -7.95 -11.71 -26.45
C ILE A 318 -7.17 -12.16 -27.71
N PRO A 319 -6.77 -11.23 -28.61
CA PRO A 319 -6.03 -11.57 -29.82
C PRO A 319 -4.73 -12.35 -29.57
N ALA A 320 -4.43 -13.31 -30.46
CA ALA A 320 -3.31 -14.24 -30.31
C ALA A 320 -1.93 -13.57 -30.15
N LEU A 321 -1.69 -12.43 -30.82
CA LEU A 321 -0.43 -11.69 -30.68
C LEU A 321 -0.25 -11.17 -29.23
N SER A 322 -1.32 -10.68 -28.62
CA SER A 322 -1.31 -10.23 -27.24
C SER A 322 -1.09 -11.41 -26.29
N LEU A 323 -1.79 -12.53 -26.49
CA LEU A 323 -1.60 -13.76 -25.70
C LEU A 323 -0.13 -14.22 -25.73
N ALA A 324 0.50 -14.26 -26.91
CA ALA A 324 1.89 -14.66 -27.06
C ALA A 324 2.85 -13.72 -26.31
N PHE A 325 2.64 -12.40 -26.40
CA PHE A 325 3.43 -11.40 -25.68
C PHE A 325 3.34 -11.60 -24.16
N PHE A 326 2.11 -11.67 -23.62
CA PHE A 326 1.89 -11.78 -22.18
C PHE A 326 2.32 -13.14 -21.63
N SER A 327 2.22 -14.22 -22.41
CA SER A 327 2.77 -15.52 -22.04
C SER A 327 4.30 -15.48 -21.92
N ALA A 328 4.99 -14.90 -22.92
CA ALA A 328 6.45 -14.76 -22.89
C ALA A 328 6.92 -13.89 -21.72
N ALA A 329 6.26 -12.75 -21.50
CA ALA A 329 6.56 -11.87 -20.39
C ALA A 329 6.37 -12.57 -19.03
N SER A 330 5.29 -13.35 -18.88
CA SER A 330 4.98 -14.08 -17.64
C SER A 330 6.04 -15.13 -17.32
N MET A 331 6.50 -15.87 -18.33
CA MET A 331 7.61 -16.82 -18.17
C MET A 331 8.93 -16.13 -17.82
N ALA A 332 9.20 -14.93 -18.34
CA ALA A 332 10.44 -14.21 -18.08
C ALA A 332 10.63 -13.83 -16.60
N VAL A 333 9.56 -13.65 -15.82
CA VAL A 333 9.65 -13.33 -14.38
C VAL A 333 10.21 -14.47 -13.53
N ALA A 334 10.20 -15.70 -14.04
CA ALA A 334 10.89 -16.81 -13.39
C ALA A 334 12.40 -16.53 -13.23
N VAL A 335 13.02 -15.73 -14.11
CA VAL A 335 14.45 -15.42 -14.06
C VAL A 335 14.82 -14.57 -12.84
N PRO A 336 14.24 -13.37 -12.60
CA PRO A 336 14.47 -12.61 -11.37
C PRO A 336 14.20 -13.41 -10.09
N SER A 337 13.13 -14.21 -10.08
CA SER A 337 12.78 -15.04 -8.91
C SER A 337 13.82 -16.13 -8.66
N GLY A 338 14.29 -16.79 -9.74
CA GLY A 338 15.36 -17.79 -9.68
C GLY A 338 16.68 -17.22 -9.14
N ILE A 339 17.08 -16.02 -9.58
CA ILE A 339 18.29 -15.35 -9.07
C ILE A 339 18.25 -15.22 -7.55
N GLN A 340 17.11 -14.80 -6.99
CA GLN A 340 16.93 -14.65 -5.55
C GLN A 340 17.01 -16.01 -4.83
N VAL A 341 16.30 -17.02 -5.32
CA VAL A 341 16.31 -18.38 -4.75
C VAL A 341 17.72 -18.96 -4.72
N PHE A 342 18.45 -18.90 -5.84
CA PHE A 342 19.82 -19.40 -5.91
C PHE A 342 20.79 -18.60 -5.03
N ALA A 343 20.60 -17.29 -4.90
CA ALA A 343 21.43 -16.47 -4.00
C ALA A 343 21.23 -16.84 -2.52
N TRP A 344 19.99 -17.14 -2.10
CA TRP A 344 19.74 -17.65 -0.74
C TRP A 344 20.36 -19.02 -0.52
N ILE A 345 20.19 -19.95 -1.46
CA ILE A 345 20.82 -21.29 -1.40
C ILE A 345 22.34 -21.16 -1.32
N ALA A 346 22.95 -20.31 -2.15
CA ALA A 346 24.39 -20.06 -2.15
C ALA A 346 24.87 -19.48 -0.82
N THR A 347 24.10 -18.58 -0.20
CA THR A 347 24.42 -18.01 1.12
C THR A 347 24.37 -19.08 2.22
N ILE A 348 23.36 -19.95 2.20
CA ILE A 348 23.26 -21.09 3.13
C ILE A 348 24.43 -22.06 2.91
N ALA A 349 24.76 -22.37 1.66
CA ALA A 349 25.86 -23.28 1.31
C ALA A 349 27.22 -22.74 1.73
N ALA A 350 27.46 -21.43 1.56
CA ALA A 350 28.69 -20.77 1.98
C ALA A 350 28.84 -20.77 3.52
N GLY A 351 27.74 -20.63 4.26
CA GLY A 351 27.71 -20.67 5.71
C GLY A 351 27.41 -22.04 6.32
N ARG A 352 27.45 -23.13 5.56
CA ARG A 352 26.88 -24.45 5.94
C ARG A 352 27.31 -24.97 7.32
N GLU A 353 28.58 -24.76 7.70
CA GLU A 353 29.15 -25.24 8.96
C GLU A 353 28.70 -24.42 10.17
N ARG A 354 28.22 -23.20 9.92
CA ARG A 354 27.75 -22.25 10.95
C ARG A 354 26.24 -22.05 10.92
N PHE A 355 25.54 -22.75 10.02
CA PHE A 355 24.12 -22.58 9.80
C PHE A 355 23.33 -23.00 11.04
N ARG A 356 22.60 -22.04 11.61
CA ARG A 356 21.82 -22.23 12.83
C ARG A 356 20.46 -22.86 12.49
N MET A 357 20.24 -24.11 12.88
CA MET A 357 18.98 -24.81 12.65
C MET A 357 17.92 -24.50 13.73
N MET A 358 17.43 -23.26 13.71
CA MET A 358 16.42 -22.71 14.62
C MET A 358 15.06 -22.61 13.92
N THR A 359 14.01 -22.25 14.66
CA THR A 359 12.65 -22.13 14.11
C THR A 359 12.58 -21.19 12.89
N PRO A 360 13.17 -19.98 12.87
CA PRO A 360 13.18 -19.15 11.67
C PRO A 360 13.77 -19.89 10.45
N SER A 361 14.89 -20.59 10.62
CA SER A 361 15.55 -21.36 9.55
C SER A 361 14.66 -22.48 9.00
N LEU A 362 13.86 -23.13 9.83
CA LEU A 362 12.90 -24.15 9.38
C LEU A 362 11.86 -23.54 8.44
N PHE A 363 11.26 -22.41 8.82
CA PHE A 363 10.30 -21.71 7.97
C PHE A 363 10.94 -21.20 6.67
N ILE A 364 12.19 -20.74 6.70
CA ILE A 364 12.94 -20.37 5.49
C ILE A 364 13.14 -21.57 4.55
N LEU A 365 13.51 -22.73 5.08
CA LEU A 365 13.67 -23.95 4.27
C LEU A 365 12.32 -24.44 3.72
N GLY A 366 11.26 -24.36 4.53
CA GLY A 366 9.89 -24.66 4.10
C GLY A 366 9.41 -23.71 3.00
N PHE A 367 9.69 -22.41 3.14
CA PHE A 367 9.47 -21.41 2.10
C PHE A 367 10.18 -21.80 0.81
N LEU A 368 11.48 -22.08 0.83
CA LEU A 368 12.23 -22.43 -0.38
C LEU A 368 11.61 -23.64 -1.09
N PHE A 369 11.18 -24.65 -0.33
CA PHE A 369 10.53 -25.84 -0.89
C PHE A 369 9.16 -25.52 -1.51
N ILE A 370 8.24 -24.96 -0.71
CA ILE A 370 6.85 -24.70 -1.14
C ILE A 370 6.83 -23.66 -2.28
N PHE A 371 7.57 -22.57 -2.13
CA PHE A 371 7.61 -21.50 -3.13
C PHE A 371 8.18 -21.97 -4.45
N THR A 372 9.19 -22.85 -4.45
CA THR A 372 9.72 -23.42 -5.70
C THR A 372 8.66 -24.26 -6.43
N LEU A 373 7.90 -25.10 -5.71
CA LEU A 373 6.79 -25.86 -6.30
C LEU A 373 5.68 -24.94 -6.84
N GLY A 374 5.36 -23.88 -6.11
CA GLY A 374 4.45 -22.83 -6.56
C GLY A 374 4.93 -22.11 -7.83
N GLY A 375 6.22 -21.76 -7.88
CA GLY A 375 6.83 -21.12 -9.04
C GLY A 375 6.81 -22.01 -10.29
N LEU A 376 7.06 -23.31 -10.13
CA LEU A 376 6.99 -24.27 -11.24
C LEU A 376 5.57 -24.36 -11.83
N THR A 377 4.55 -24.46 -10.97
CA THR A 377 3.15 -24.45 -11.41
C THR A 377 2.72 -23.10 -11.99
N GLY A 378 3.35 -22.00 -11.57
CA GLY A 378 3.17 -20.67 -12.15
C GLY A 378 3.65 -20.59 -13.59
N VAL A 379 4.82 -21.16 -13.89
CA VAL A 379 5.31 -21.26 -15.27
C VAL A 379 4.37 -22.12 -16.12
N MET A 380 3.73 -23.13 -15.53
CA MET A 380 2.74 -23.96 -16.24
C MET A 380 1.52 -23.15 -16.65
N VAL A 381 0.91 -22.38 -15.74
CA VAL A 381 -0.26 -21.53 -16.06
C VAL A 381 0.09 -20.30 -16.91
N ALA A 382 1.37 -19.91 -16.98
CA ALA A 382 1.83 -18.91 -17.93
C ALA A 382 1.81 -19.42 -19.40
N MET A 383 1.70 -20.73 -19.63
CA MET A 383 1.56 -21.31 -20.96
C MET A 383 0.10 -21.35 -21.39
N VAL A 384 -0.28 -20.51 -22.36
CA VAL A 384 -1.66 -20.34 -22.83
C VAL A 384 -2.39 -21.67 -23.11
N PRO A 385 -1.83 -22.66 -23.83
CA PRO A 385 -2.55 -23.92 -24.10
C PRO A 385 -2.82 -24.74 -22.84
N PHE A 386 -1.92 -24.67 -21.86
CA PHE A 386 -2.10 -25.35 -20.59
C PHE A 386 -3.14 -24.61 -19.74
N ASP A 387 -3.04 -23.27 -19.67
CA ASP A 387 -4.01 -22.45 -18.95
C ASP A 387 -5.42 -22.70 -19.44
N TYR A 388 -5.67 -22.80 -20.76
CA TYR A 388 -7.00 -23.12 -21.29
C TYR A 388 -7.64 -24.38 -20.70
N GLN A 389 -6.85 -25.35 -20.25
CA GLN A 389 -7.36 -26.57 -19.63
C GLN A 389 -7.59 -26.41 -18.12
N VAL A 390 -6.76 -25.63 -17.45
CA VAL A 390 -6.76 -25.54 -15.98
C VAL A 390 -7.32 -24.22 -15.43
N HIS A 391 -7.61 -23.26 -16.30
CA HIS A 391 -8.20 -21.97 -15.95
C HIS A 391 -9.49 -22.18 -15.16
N ASP A 392 -9.70 -21.40 -14.11
CA ASP A 392 -10.86 -21.53 -13.23
C ASP A 392 -11.06 -22.94 -12.59
N THR A 393 -10.03 -23.80 -12.58
CA THR A 393 -10.07 -25.07 -11.83
C THR A 393 -9.35 -24.96 -10.47
N TYR A 394 -9.46 -26.02 -9.66
CA TYR A 394 -8.68 -26.14 -8.42
C TYR A 394 -7.15 -26.16 -8.63
N PHE A 395 -6.65 -26.35 -9.85
CA PHE A 395 -5.21 -26.25 -10.13
C PHE A 395 -4.71 -24.83 -9.90
N VAL A 396 -5.45 -23.82 -10.36
CA VAL A 396 -5.12 -22.40 -10.16
C VAL A 396 -5.24 -22.04 -8.67
N VAL A 397 -6.24 -22.58 -7.97
CA VAL A 397 -6.39 -22.40 -6.52
C VAL A 397 -5.15 -22.93 -5.79
N ALA A 398 -4.72 -24.14 -6.13
CA ALA A 398 -3.56 -24.78 -5.53
C ALA A 398 -2.26 -24.01 -5.82
N HIS A 399 -2.02 -23.67 -7.10
CA HIS A 399 -0.89 -22.86 -7.53
C HIS A 399 -0.79 -21.57 -6.72
N PHE A 400 -1.89 -20.81 -6.65
CA PHE A 400 -1.94 -19.53 -5.96
C PHE A 400 -1.65 -19.67 -4.46
N HIS A 401 -2.18 -20.69 -3.80
CA HIS A 401 -1.89 -20.94 -2.38
C HIS A 401 -0.45 -21.38 -2.14
N TYR A 402 0.16 -22.15 -3.06
CA TYR A 402 1.59 -22.48 -2.99
C TYR A 402 2.48 -21.23 -3.06
N VAL A 403 2.18 -20.29 -3.95
CA VAL A 403 2.97 -19.06 -4.05
C VAL A 403 2.66 -18.05 -2.95
N LEU A 404 1.40 -17.90 -2.51
CA LEU A 404 1.03 -16.92 -1.48
C LEU A 404 1.39 -17.41 -0.07
N VAL A 405 0.98 -18.62 0.29
CA VAL A 405 1.28 -19.18 1.63
C VAL A 405 2.76 -19.52 1.73
N GLY A 406 3.30 -20.19 0.71
CA GLY A 406 4.74 -20.43 0.63
C GLY A 406 5.51 -19.12 0.62
N GLY A 407 5.24 -18.25 -0.36
CA GLY A 407 6.02 -17.06 -0.64
C GLY A 407 5.89 -15.91 0.37
N PHE A 408 4.80 -15.84 1.14
CA PHE A 408 4.60 -14.79 2.14
C PHE A 408 4.34 -15.33 3.55
N VAL A 409 3.38 -16.24 3.74
CA VAL A 409 2.99 -16.68 5.10
C VAL A 409 4.14 -17.42 5.80
N PHE A 410 4.87 -18.32 5.13
CA PHE A 410 6.03 -18.98 5.75
C PHE A 410 7.13 -17.98 6.16
N PRO A 411 7.57 -17.05 5.28
CA PRO A 411 8.46 -15.96 5.67
C PRO A 411 7.92 -15.08 6.82
N LEU A 412 6.61 -14.81 6.87
CA LEU A 412 5.99 -14.06 7.96
C LEU A 412 6.10 -14.81 9.30
N PHE A 413 5.88 -16.12 9.32
CA PHE A 413 6.08 -16.91 10.53
C PHE A 413 7.56 -16.98 10.91
N ALA A 414 8.49 -17.08 9.95
CA ALA A 414 9.92 -16.93 10.22
C ALA A 414 10.22 -15.56 10.87
N ALA A 415 9.58 -14.51 10.36
CA ALA A 415 9.70 -13.14 10.86
C ALA A 415 9.18 -12.99 12.30
N PHE A 416 8.07 -13.63 12.67
CA PHE A 416 7.60 -13.65 14.04
C PHE A 416 8.64 -14.26 14.99
N TYR A 417 9.15 -15.46 14.69
CA TYR A 417 10.17 -16.08 15.55
C TYR A 417 11.49 -15.29 15.56
N TYR A 418 11.85 -14.61 14.47
CA TYR A 418 13.08 -13.85 14.35
C TYR A 418 13.03 -12.47 15.02
N TRP A 419 12.00 -11.65 14.76
CA TRP A 419 11.94 -10.25 15.21
C TRP A 419 11.09 -10.01 16.46
N ILE A 420 10.30 -10.98 16.98
CA ILE A 420 9.60 -10.79 18.27
C ILE A 420 10.54 -10.34 19.41
N PRO A 421 11.80 -10.81 19.51
CA PRO A 421 12.73 -10.28 20.51
C PRO A 421 13.00 -8.77 20.41
N LEU A 422 12.68 -8.08 19.32
CA LEU A 422 12.77 -6.61 19.27
C LEU A 422 11.64 -5.91 20.05
N PHE A 423 10.50 -6.58 20.22
CA PHE A 423 9.27 -5.97 20.73
C PHE A 423 8.74 -6.64 22.00
N SER A 424 9.33 -7.76 22.39
CA SER A 424 8.96 -8.57 23.54
C SER A 424 10.15 -8.80 24.44
N ARG A 425 9.92 -8.78 25.75
CA ARG A 425 10.91 -9.12 26.78
C ARG A 425 11.48 -10.52 26.58
N ARG A 426 10.65 -11.45 26.10
CA ARG A 426 11.00 -12.87 25.92
C ARG A 426 10.84 -13.32 24.47
N PRO A 427 11.75 -14.17 23.96
CA PRO A 427 11.57 -14.84 22.68
C PRO A 427 10.46 -15.90 22.75
N LEU A 428 9.89 -16.23 21.59
CA LEU A 428 8.99 -17.36 21.42
C LEU A 428 9.69 -18.71 21.69
N SER A 429 8.91 -19.78 21.86
CA SER A 429 9.41 -21.10 22.23
C SER A 429 9.97 -21.83 21.01
N GLU A 430 11.25 -22.19 21.04
CA GLU A 430 11.84 -23.04 19.99
C GLU A 430 11.19 -24.44 19.91
N ARG A 431 10.71 -24.98 21.03
CA ARG A 431 10.05 -26.30 21.04
C ARG A 431 8.69 -26.23 20.37
N LEU A 432 7.86 -25.22 20.72
CA LEU A 432 6.55 -25.05 20.08
C LEU A 432 6.72 -24.59 18.64
N GLY A 433 7.69 -23.73 18.35
CA GLY A 433 8.02 -23.29 16.99
C GLY A 433 8.29 -24.43 16.01
N ARG A 434 8.98 -25.49 16.45
CA ARG A 434 9.16 -26.71 15.64
C ARG A 434 7.85 -27.46 15.38
N TRP A 435 6.95 -27.53 16.36
CA TRP A 435 5.62 -28.11 16.18
C TRP A 435 4.77 -27.28 15.22
N VAL A 436 4.74 -25.96 15.40
CA VAL A 436 4.06 -25.04 14.49
C VAL A 436 4.56 -25.27 13.07
N PHE A 437 5.88 -25.28 12.86
CA PHE A 437 6.48 -25.50 11.55
C PHE A 437 5.99 -26.81 10.92
N TRP A 438 6.11 -27.96 11.60
CA TRP A 438 5.76 -29.25 10.99
C TRP A 438 4.27 -29.40 10.74
N LEU A 439 3.42 -28.92 11.65
CA LEU A 439 1.97 -28.91 11.44
C LEU A 439 1.60 -28.03 10.24
N MET A 440 2.17 -26.84 10.12
CA MET A 440 1.92 -25.95 8.98
C MET A 440 2.47 -26.53 7.68
N PHE A 441 3.71 -27.02 7.67
CA PHE A 441 4.37 -27.56 6.47
C PHE A 441 3.66 -28.80 5.92
N ILE A 442 3.35 -29.77 6.79
CA ILE A 442 2.66 -31.00 6.40
C ILE A 442 1.20 -30.66 6.05
N GLY A 443 0.50 -29.93 6.93
CA GLY A 443 -0.90 -29.55 6.72
C GLY A 443 -1.09 -28.80 5.40
N PHE A 444 -0.20 -27.86 5.07
CA PHE A 444 -0.23 -27.12 3.82
C PHE A 444 -0.11 -28.05 2.59
N ASN A 445 0.91 -28.90 2.54
CA ASN A 445 1.10 -29.78 1.37
C ASN A 445 -0.05 -30.79 1.25
N VAL A 446 -0.52 -31.36 2.37
CA VAL A 446 -1.69 -32.26 2.38
C VAL A 446 -2.97 -31.53 1.95
N ALA A 447 -3.11 -30.25 2.26
CA ALA A 447 -4.27 -29.45 1.87
C ALA A 447 -4.29 -29.12 0.37
N PHE A 448 -3.17 -28.64 -0.18
CA PHE A 448 -3.15 -28.00 -1.49
C PHE A 448 -2.53 -28.86 -2.60
N LEU A 449 -1.67 -29.83 -2.29
CA LEU A 449 -1.14 -30.73 -3.31
C LEU A 449 -2.26 -31.54 -4.01
N PRO A 450 -3.24 -32.13 -3.29
CA PRO A 450 -4.32 -32.88 -3.94
C PRO A 450 -5.22 -31.99 -4.81
N MET A 451 -5.29 -30.68 -4.52
CA MET A 451 -6.07 -29.74 -5.33
C MET A 451 -5.50 -29.55 -6.75
N HIS A 452 -4.19 -29.70 -6.95
CA HIS A 452 -3.64 -29.76 -8.32
C HIS A 452 -4.22 -30.96 -9.09
N LEU A 453 -4.37 -32.11 -8.42
CA LEU A 453 -4.93 -33.31 -9.04
C LEU A 453 -6.42 -33.18 -9.33
N THR A 454 -7.22 -32.62 -8.41
CA THR A 454 -8.64 -32.38 -8.67
C THR A 454 -8.82 -31.34 -9.79
N GLY A 455 -7.97 -30.31 -9.84
CA GLY A 455 -7.94 -29.35 -10.94
C GLY A 455 -7.64 -29.98 -12.30
N LEU A 456 -6.63 -30.84 -12.39
CA LEU A 456 -6.32 -31.60 -13.61
C LEU A 456 -7.44 -32.59 -14.00
N LYS A 457 -8.22 -33.05 -13.03
CA LYS A 457 -9.45 -33.85 -13.26
C LYS A 457 -10.68 -33.00 -13.62
N GLY A 458 -10.51 -31.68 -13.79
CA GLY A 458 -11.58 -30.77 -14.20
C GLY A 458 -12.47 -30.25 -13.09
N MET A 459 -12.08 -30.32 -11.81
CA MET A 459 -12.85 -29.73 -10.71
C MET A 459 -12.83 -28.19 -10.80
N PRO A 460 -13.95 -27.52 -11.11
CA PRO A 460 -13.99 -26.06 -11.16
C PRO A 460 -13.85 -25.46 -9.77
N ARG A 461 -13.28 -24.26 -9.67
CA ARG A 461 -13.28 -23.49 -8.42
C ARG A 461 -14.66 -22.85 -8.18
N ARG A 462 -14.93 -22.42 -6.94
CA ARG A 462 -16.17 -21.71 -6.54
C ARG A 462 -17.46 -22.52 -6.68
N VAL A 463 -17.36 -23.84 -6.72
CA VAL A 463 -18.52 -24.73 -6.55
C VAL A 463 -18.71 -24.99 -5.06
N TRP A 464 -19.95 -24.88 -4.57
CA TRP A 464 -20.28 -25.10 -3.15
C TRP A 464 -20.49 -26.58 -2.80
N THR A 465 -20.82 -27.39 -3.81
CA THR A 465 -20.95 -28.84 -3.72
C THR A 465 -20.63 -29.48 -5.08
N TYR A 466 -20.49 -30.80 -5.11
CA TYR A 466 -20.23 -31.57 -6.32
C TYR A 466 -20.82 -32.99 -6.18
N PRO A 467 -21.20 -33.67 -7.27
CA PRO A 467 -21.71 -35.04 -7.21
C PRO A 467 -20.64 -36.04 -6.72
N GLY A 468 -20.99 -36.94 -5.79
CA GLY A 468 -20.03 -37.89 -5.20
C GLY A 468 -19.40 -38.89 -6.19
N ASP A 469 -20.03 -39.14 -7.35
CA ASP A 469 -19.55 -40.06 -8.38
C ASP A 469 -18.46 -39.48 -9.30
N MET A 470 -18.14 -38.18 -9.18
CA MET A 470 -17.10 -37.50 -9.97
C MET A 470 -15.66 -37.95 -9.62
N GLY A 471 -15.47 -38.77 -8.58
CA GLY A 471 -14.16 -39.30 -8.19
C GLY A 471 -13.23 -38.27 -7.53
N TRP A 472 -13.79 -37.18 -6.99
CA TRP A 472 -13.07 -36.12 -6.27
C TRP A 472 -13.08 -36.27 -4.75
N ASP A 473 -14.00 -37.08 -4.20
CA ASP A 473 -14.24 -37.22 -2.76
C ASP A 473 -12.99 -37.47 -1.94
N LEU A 474 -12.23 -38.50 -2.27
CA LEU A 474 -11.02 -38.85 -1.51
C LEU A 474 -10.02 -37.70 -1.47
N LEU A 475 -9.78 -37.04 -2.61
CA LEU A 475 -8.82 -35.94 -2.71
C LEU A 475 -9.31 -34.71 -1.95
N ASN A 476 -10.62 -34.44 -1.98
CA ASN A 476 -11.23 -33.36 -1.21
C ASN A 476 -11.18 -33.64 0.30
N THR A 477 -11.50 -34.85 0.75
CA THR A 477 -11.39 -35.25 2.16
C THR A 477 -9.95 -35.08 2.65
N ILE A 478 -8.95 -35.55 1.89
CA ILE A 478 -7.53 -35.37 2.22
C ILE A 478 -7.18 -33.88 2.32
N SER A 479 -7.62 -33.08 1.34
CA SER A 479 -7.39 -31.64 1.33
C SER A 479 -8.00 -30.96 2.56
N THR A 480 -9.18 -31.41 3.00
CA THR A 480 -9.85 -30.91 4.21
C THR A 480 -9.08 -31.29 5.47
N VAL A 481 -8.63 -32.54 5.61
CA VAL A 481 -7.78 -32.96 6.74
C VAL A 481 -6.51 -32.11 6.80
N GLY A 482 -5.84 -31.89 5.67
CA GLY A 482 -4.67 -31.02 5.59
C GLY A 482 -4.96 -29.60 6.06
N ALA A 483 -6.10 -29.03 5.68
CA ALA A 483 -6.50 -27.68 6.10
C ALA A 483 -6.68 -27.58 7.62
N PHE A 484 -7.30 -28.58 8.26
CA PHE A 484 -7.43 -28.63 9.73
C PHE A 484 -6.08 -28.83 10.44
N VAL A 485 -5.16 -29.62 9.86
CA VAL A 485 -3.79 -29.76 10.39
C VAL A 485 -3.02 -28.44 10.30
N LEU A 486 -3.15 -27.71 9.19
CA LEU A 486 -2.59 -26.37 9.04
C LEU A 486 -3.19 -25.40 10.09
N GLY A 487 -4.51 -25.42 10.27
CA GLY A 487 -5.20 -24.64 11.29
C GLY A 487 -4.72 -24.96 12.72
N ALA A 488 -4.45 -26.23 13.03
CA ALA A 488 -3.87 -26.65 14.31
C ALA A 488 -2.45 -26.07 14.50
N GLY A 489 -1.64 -26.02 13.45
CA GLY A 489 -0.32 -25.36 13.49
C GLY A 489 -0.42 -23.88 13.85
N VAL A 490 -1.34 -23.15 13.22
CA VAL A 490 -1.62 -21.73 13.53
C VAL A 490 -2.13 -21.56 14.97
N LEU A 491 -2.97 -22.48 15.45
CA LEU A 491 -3.45 -22.46 16.84
C LEU A 491 -2.31 -22.67 17.84
N VAL A 492 -1.38 -23.59 17.58
CA VAL A 492 -0.20 -23.77 18.46
C VAL A 492 0.68 -22.52 18.48
N PHE A 493 0.82 -21.82 17.35
CA PHE A 493 1.53 -20.53 17.30
C PHE A 493 0.84 -19.48 18.16
N LEU A 494 -0.49 -19.37 18.07
CA LEU A 494 -1.27 -18.47 18.92
C LEU A 494 -1.06 -18.74 20.40
N VAL A 495 -1.09 -20.01 20.80
CA VAL A 495 -0.82 -20.41 22.20
C VAL A 495 0.57 -19.96 22.63
N ASP A 496 1.60 -20.17 21.82
CA ASP A 496 2.96 -19.74 22.15
C ASP A 496 3.07 -18.21 22.23
N LEU A 497 2.48 -17.49 21.27
CA LEU A 497 2.45 -16.04 21.24
C LEU A 497 1.77 -15.46 22.49
N ILE A 498 0.58 -15.92 22.84
CA ILE A 498 -0.16 -15.45 24.03
C ILE A 498 0.61 -15.79 25.32
N ALA A 499 1.18 -16.99 25.40
CA ALA A 499 1.93 -17.44 26.57
C ALA A 499 3.22 -16.63 26.80
N ARG A 500 3.93 -16.24 25.74
CA ARG A 500 5.28 -15.68 25.83
C ARG A 500 5.43 -14.20 25.50
N PHE A 501 4.61 -13.66 24.60
CA PHE A 501 4.72 -12.27 24.18
C PHE A 501 4.43 -11.33 25.35
N ARG A 502 5.41 -10.50 25.71
CA ARG A 502 5.29 -9.49 26.77
C ARG A 502 5.93 -8.21 26.26
N ALA A 503 5.10 -7.25 25.85
CA ALA A 503 5.57 -5.98 25.31
C ALA A 503 6.55 -5.28 26.29
N GLY A 504 7.67 -4.81 25.76
CA GLY A 504 8.70 -4.09 26.51
C GLY A 504 10.09 -4.37 25.97
N GLU A 505 11.09 -3.73 26.58
CA GLU A 505 12.50 -3.90 26.21
C GLU A 505 12.95 -5.35 26.34
N PRO A 506 13.78 -5.84 25.39
CA PRO A 506 14.29 -7.20 25.45
C PRO A 506 15.25 -7.43 26.62
N ASP A 507 15.17 -8.63 27.20
CA ASP A 507 16.15 -9.10 28.18
C ASP A 507 17.55 -9.33 27.53
N VAL A 508 17.62 -9.48 26.20
CA VAL A 508 18.84 -9.73 25.42
C VAL A 508 18.87 -8.86 24.16
N GLU A 509 19.84 -7.95 24.04
CA GLU A 509 19.86 -6.89 23.01
C GLU A 509 20.16 -7.34 21.57
N ASN A 510 20.67 -8.56 21.33
CA ASN A 510 20.82 -9.14 19.98
C ASN A 510 20.96 -10.68 20.07
N PRO A 511 19.86 -11.44 20.25
CA PRO A 511 19.93 -12.88 20.49
C PRO A 511 20.50 -13.66 19.30
N TRP A 512 20.42 -13.11 18.09
CA TRP A 512 20.88 -13.76 16.86
C TRP A 512 22.32 -13.40 16.49
N GLY A 513 22.89 -12.38 17.13
CA GLY A 513 24.16 -11.78 16.77
C GLY A 513 24.14 -11.18 15.36
N ALA A 514 23.00 -10.70 14.87
CA ALA A 514 22.82 -10.16 13.52
C ALA A 514 23.70 -8.92 13.24
N GLY A 515 24.01 -8.68 11.97
CA GLY A 515 24.95 -7.62 11.54
C GLY A 515 24.30 -6.26 11.25
N THR A 516 22.97 -6.20 11.23
CA THR A 516 22.18 -5.07 10.73
C THR A 516 21.62 -4.18 11.85
N LEU A 517 21.25 -2.93 11.50
CA LEU A 517 21.01 -1.86 12.47
C LEU A 517 19.76 -2.02 13.33
N GLU A 518 18.79 -2.85 12.93
CA GLU A 518 17.59 -3.08 13.73
C GLU A 518 17.88 -3.75 15.08
N TRP A 519 19.09 -4.31 15.24
CA TRP A 519 19.59 -4.91 16.48
C TRP A 519 20.45 -3.95 17.31
N LEU A 520 20.43 -2.66 17.00
CA LEU A 520 20.97 -1.64 17.90
C LEU A 520 20.09 -1.53 19.15
N PRO A 521 20.68 -1.12 20.30
CA PRO A 521 19.90 -0.76 21.49
C PRO A 521 18.86 0.30 21.12
N ASN A 522 17.61 -0.01 21.38
CA ASN A 522 16.47 0.84 21.04
C ASN A 522 15.49 0.96 22.22
N ASP A 523 14.72 2.03 22.20
CA ASP A 523 13.67 2.36 23.17
C ASP A 523 12.51 3.08 22.43
N VAL A 524 11.61 3.77 23.13
CA VAL A 524 10.47 4.53 22.59
C VAL A 524 10.86 5.60 21.56
N TYR A 525 12.13 6.02 21.56
CA TYR A 525 12.71 6.95 20.59
C TYR A 525 13.50 6.25 19.47
N SER A 526 13.36 4.92 19.33
CA SER A 526 14.23 4.06 18.53
C SER A 526 15.67 4.15 19.05
N THR A 527 16.65 4.53 18.24
CA THR A 527 18.05 4.61 18.67
C THR A 527 18.42 5.94 19.34
N ARG A 528 19.29 5.92 20.37
CA ARG A 528 19.69 7.14 21.11
C ARG A 528 20.44 8.13 20.21
N SER A 529 21.42 7.63 19.45
CA SER A 529 22.20 8.42 18.50
C SER A 529 22.34 7.69 17.16
N ILE A 530 22.26 8.43 16.07
CA ILE A 530 22.19 7.91 14.70
C ILE A 530 23.62 7.69 14.18
N PRO A 531 24.07 6.45 13.91
CA PRO A 531 25.45 6.15 13.55
C PRO A 531 25.83 6.58 12.13
N HIS A 532 27.13 6.82 11.90
CA HIS A 532 27.68 6.92 10.54
C HIS A 532 27.89 5.51 9.95
N ILE A 533 27.33 5.23 8.78
CA ILE A 533 27.37 3.91 8.16
C ILE A 533 28.34 3.86 6.99
N THR A 534 29.17 2.81 6.96
CA THR A 534 30.16 2.57 5.89
C THR A 534 30.07 1.17 5.26
N SER A 535 29.24 0.27 5.81
CA SER A 535 29.09 -1.10 5.34
C SER A 535 27.63 -1.58 5.45
N ARG A 536 27.36 -2.77 4.89
CA ARG A 536 26.02 -3.40 4.91
C ARG A 536 25.74 -4.20 6.19
N GLU A 537 26.79 -4.59 6.91
CA GLU A 537 26.71 -5.36 8.17
C GLU A 537 27.45 -4.61 9.30
N PRO A 538 27.01 -3.39 9.68
CA PRO A 538 27.80 -2.52 10.56
C PRO A 538 28.08 -3.12 11.94
N LEU A 539 27.20 -3.95 12.49
CA LEU A 539 27.39 -4.58 13.79
C LEU A 539 28.40 -5.73 13.75
N TRP A 540 28.57 -6.38 12.60
CA TRP A 540 29.64 -7.38 12.43
C TRP A 540 30.99 -6.70 12.24
N ASP A 541 31.04 -5.62 11.48
CA ASP A 541 32.30 -4.91 11.20
C ASP A 541 32.79 -4.10 12.42
N ARG A 542 31.87 -3.59 13.25
CA ARG A 542 32.19 -2.79 14.43
C ARG A 542 31.40 -3.23 15.68
N PRO A 543 31.90 -4.23 16.44
CA PRO A 543 31.23 -4.73 17.64
C PRO A 543 30.98 -3.67 18.73
N SER A 544 31.78 -2.59 18.77
CA SER A 544 31.60 -1.49 19.74
C SER A 544 30.42 -0.56 19.40
N LEU A 545 29.87 -0.64 18.18
CA LEU A 545 28.88 0.32 17.67
C LEU A 545 27.63 0.40 18.56
N ALA A 546 27.12 -0.74 19.04
CA ALA A 546 25.95 -0.79 19.90
C ALA A 546 26.14 0.01 21.21
N ARG A 547 27.33 -0.09 21.83
CA ARG A 547 27.67 0.67 23.04
C ARG A 547 27.82 2.16 22.73
N GLU A 548 28.56 2.52 21.68
CA GLU A 548 28.74 3.92 21.28
C GLU A 548 27.41 4.62 20.96
N VAL A 549 26.49 3.90 20.31
CA VAL A 549 25.13 4.39 20.02
C VAL A 549 24.35 4.64 21.31
N ARG A 550 24.37 3.68 22.25
CA ARG A 550 23.73 3.78 23.57
C ARG A 550 24.32 4.88 24.43
N ASP A 551 25.61 5.14 24.30
CA ASP A 551 26.31 6.18 25.04
C ASP A 551 26.09 7.58 24.42
N GLY A 552 25.50 7.64 23.22
CA GLY A 552 25.14 8.90 22.55
C GLY A 552 26.30 9.51 21.78
N HIS A 553 27.22 8.67 21.26
CA HIS A 553 28.46 9.15 20.63
C HIS A 553 28.34 9.51 19.15
N HIS A 554 27.18 9.28 18.52
CA HIS A 554 26.94 9.54 17.09
C HIS A 554 26.01 10.76 16.86
N TYR A 555 25.41 10.90 15.68
CA TYR A 555 24.62 12.08 15.31
C TYR A 555 23.30 12.16 16.08
N LEU A 556 22.84 13.39 16.36
CA LEU A 556 21.58 13.69 17.05
C LEU A 556 21.35 12.82 18.32
N PRO A 557 22.26 12.89 19.32
CA PRO A 557 22.16 12.06 20.54
C PRO A 557 21.11 12.55 21.56
N ASN A 558 20.53 13.74 21.35
CA ASN A 558 19.62 14.44 22.26
C ASN A 558 18.39 14.98 21.50
N ALA A 559 17.64 15.91 22.09
CA ALA A 559 16.43 16.50 21.50
C ALA A 559 16.49 18.04 21.42
N PRO A 560 17.44 18.63 20.67
CA PRO A 560 17.70 20.08 20.67
C PRO A 560 16.53 20.99 20.27
N THR A 561 15.48 20.51 19.59
CA THR A 561 14.25 21.31 19.39
C THR A 561 13.30 21.30 20.60
N GLY A 562 13.49 20.38 21.54
CA GLY A 562 12.61 20.12 22.69
C GLY A 562 11.39 19.25 22.38
N GLY A 563 11.31 18.72 21.15
CA GLY A 563 10.22 17.86 20.68
C GLY A 563 10.73 16.61 19.96
N ARG A 564 9.80 15.85 19.37
CA ARG A 564 10.16 14.69 18.55
C ARG A 564 10.81 15.17 17.26
N GLU A 565 11.86 14.50 16.82
CA GLU A 565 12.64 14.91 15.65
C GLU A 565 13.49 13.78 15.10
N THR A 566 13.85 13.88 13.82
CA THR A 566 14.81 12.98 13.16
C THR A 566 15.62 13.72 12.09
N ILE A 567 16.71 13.11 11.61
CA ILE A 567 17.54 13.68 10.55
C ILE A 567 16.90 13.38 9.19
N VAL A 568 16.81 14.39 8.33
CA VAL A 568 16.51 14.22 6.91
C VAL A 568 17.79 14.31 6.08
N THR A 569 17.98 13.35 5.18
CA THR A 569 19.19 13.14 4.38
C THR A 569 18.92 13.14 2.87
N SER A 570 19.96 13.32 2.05
CA SER A 570 19.87 13.31 0.59
C SER A 570 19.44 11.93 0.03
N PRO A 571 18.68 11.88 -1.09
CA PRO A 571 18.00 10.65 -1.53
C PRO A 571 18.93 9.57 -2.13
N ILE A 572 20.20 9.87 -2.38
CA ILE A 572 21.14 8.89 -2.96
C ILE A 572 22.21 8.49 -1.94
N HIS A 573 22.92 9.48 -1.40
CA HIS A 573 24.10 9.28 -0.55
C HIS A 573 23.85 9.46 0.95
N ALA A 574 22.60 9.68 1.37
CA ALA A 574 22.24 9.95 2.77
C ALA A 574 23.08 11.05 3.43
N ARG A 575 23.37 12.15 2.71
CA ARG A 575 24.05 13.33 3.29
C ARG A 575 23.05 14.11 4.15
N PRO A 576 23.34 14.42 5.42
CA PRO A 576 22.42 15.19 6.27
C PRO A 576 22.07 16.57 5.67
N GLN A 577 20.79 16.95 5.73
CA GLN A 577 20.28 18.18 5.13
C GLN A 577 19.58 19.10 6.13
N TYR A 578 18.72 18.56 6.99
CA TYR A 578 18.01 19.33 8.02
C TYR A 578 17.39 18.37 9.06
N ILE A 579 16.88 18.93 10.16
CA ILE A 579 16.13 18.21 11.19
C ILE A 579 14.64 18.47 10.99
N ILE A 580 13.85 17.40 10.86
CA ILE A 580 12.38 17.50 10.84
C ILE A 580 11.85 17.52 12.28
N GLN A 581 10.96 18.46 12.58
CA GLN A 581 10.20 18.49 13.84
C GLN A 581 8.93 17.65 13.66
N MET A 582 8.86 16.54 14.37
CA MET A 582 7.83 15.53 14.21
C MET A 582 6.65 15.79 15.15
N PRO A 583 5.41 15.55 14.70
CA PRO A 583 4.24 15.72 15.54
C PRO A 583 4.16 14.66 16.66
N GLY A 584 3.59 15.07 17.80
CA GLY A 584 3.23 14.16 18.88
C GLY A 584 1.80 13.59 18.75
N PRO A 585 1.41 12.73 19.72
CA PRO A 585 0.08 12.12 19.83
C PRO A 585 -1.08 13.13 19.77
N GLY A 586 -2.21 12.71 19.21
CA GLY A 586 -3.41 13.55 19.15
C GLY A 586 -4.66 12.79 18.69
N TRP A 587 -5.83 13.35 19.02
CA TRP A 587 -7.15 12.85 18.60
C TRP A 587 -7.48 13.04 17.11
N PRO A 588 -7.07 14.14 16.45
CA PRO A 588 -7.52 14.40 15.09
C PRO A 588 -7.21 13.27 14.08
N PRO A 589 -6.02 12.60 14.11
CA PRO A 589 -5.75 11.43 13.25
C PRO A 589 -6.81 10.34 13.32
N PHE A 590 -7.14 9.93 14.54
CA PHE A 590 -8.16 8.93 14.82
C PHE A 590 -9.55 9.38 14.38
N LEU A 591 -9.96 10.60 14.76
CA LEU A 591 -11.30 11.09 14.44
C LEU A 591 -11.50 11.26 12.94
N ALA A 592 -10.50 11.79 12.20
CA ALA A 592 -10.60 11.88 10.75
C ALA A 592 -10.74 10.49 10.13
N ALA A 593 -9.99 9.50 10.59
CA ALA A 593 -10.09 8.14 10.08
C ALA A 593 -11.48 7.51 10.32
N VAL A 594 -12.02 7.66 11.53
CA VAL A 594 -13.37 7.18 11.88
C VAL A 594 -14.44 7.87 11.01
N PHE A 595 -14.35 9.19 10.85
CA PHE A 595 -15.33 9.93 10.06
C PHE A 595 -15.18 9.70 8.55
N THR A 596 -13.95 9.45 8.04
CA THR A 596 -13.73 9.01 6.66
C THR A 596 -14.35 7.63 6.43
N ALA A 597 -14.10 6.67 7.32
CA ALA A 597 -14.71 5.34 7.22
C ALA A 597 -16.25 5.45 7.29
N ALA A 598 -16.79 6.23 8.22
CA ALA A 598 -18.22 6.45 8.33
C ALA A 598 -18.82 7.09 7.06
N PHE A 599 -18.13 8.03 6.42
CA PHE A 599 -18.57 8.61 5.15
C PHE A 599 -18.78 7.52 4.08
N PHE A 600 -17.79 6.65 3.84
CA PHE A 600 -17.91 5.59 2.85
C PHE A 600 -18.91 4.51 3.23
N LEU A 601 -18.90 4.06 4.49
CA LEU A 601 -19.76 2.98 4.96
C LEU A 601 -21.23 3.39 5.05
N LEU A 602 -21.55 4.66 5.31
CA LEU A 602 -22.94 5.13 5.31
C LEU A 602 -23.50 5.27 3.89
N LEU A 603 -22.64 5.44 2.88
CA LEU A 603 -23.05 5.47 1.48
C LEU A 603 -23.49 4.09 0.97
N THR A 604 -22.90 2.99 1.46
CA THR A 604 -23.30 1.62 1.07
C THR A 604 -24.76 1.32 1.43
N VAL A 605 -25.25 1.93 2.51
CA VAL A 605 -26.64 1.81 2.99
C VAL A 605 -27.48 3.05 2.67
N LYS A 606 -27.00 3.90 1.75
CA LYS A 606 -27.73 5.05 1.18
C LYS A 606 -28.13 6.12 2.21
N ILE A 607 -27.42 6.23 3.34
CA ILE A 607 -27.63 7.27 4.37
C ILE A 607 -26.78 8.52 4.03
N VAL A 608 -27.15 9.19 2.93
CA VAL A 608 -26.33 10.24 2.30
C VAL A 608 -26.12 11.46 3.20
N THR A 609 -27.15 11.96 3.87
CA THR A 609 -27.03 13.19 4.68
C THR A 609 -26.04 13.03 5.83
N VAL A 610 -26.11 11.90 6.55
CA VAL A 610 -25.19 11.61 7.65
C VAL A 610 -23.78 11.35 7.12
N ALA A 611 -23.66 10.63 5.98
CA ALA A 611 -22.39 10.45 5.31
C ALA A 611 -21.72 11.80 5.02
N VAL A 612 -22.41 12.75 4.39
CA VAL A 612 -21.88 14.09 4.08
C VAL A 612 -21.41 14.82 5.34
N VAL A 613 -22.17 14.76 6.45
CA VAL A 613 -21.75 15.33 7.73
C VAL A 613 -20.45 14.69 8.22
N CYS A 614 -20.33 13.35 8.15
CA CYS A 614 -19.09 12.65 8.46
C CYS A 614 -17.93 13.10 7.55
N GLY A 615 -18.16 13.26 6.24
CA GLY A 615 -17.15 13.76 5.31
C GLY A 615 -16.64 15.17 5.66
N VAL A 616 -17.54 16.09 6.02
CA VAL A 616 -17.17 17.44 6.49
C VAL A 616 -16.36 17.37 7.79
N LEU A 617 -16.77 16.53 8.74
CA LEU A 617 -16.04 16.33 10.00
C LEU A 617 -14.65 15.72 9.75
N ALA A 618 -14.53 14.75 8.85
CA ALA A 618 -13.25 14.16 8.48
C ALA A 618 -12.27 15.22 7.95
N ILE A 619 -12.73 16.06 7.01
CA ILE A 619 -11.94 17.19 6.48
C ILE A 619 -11.57 18.15 7.61
N ALA A 620 -12.51 18.52 8.49
CA ALA A 620 -12.24 19.42 9.59
C ALA A 620 -11.12 18.89 10.51
N PHE A 621 -11.15 17.60 10.88
CA PHE A 621 -10.09 17.00 11.70
C PHE A 621 -8.74 16.92 11.00
N VAL A 622 -8.70 16.68 9.68
CA VAL A 622 -7.47 16.78 8.89
C VAL A 622 -6.91 18.21 8.93
N LEU A 623 -7.75 19.23 8.74
CA LEU A 623 -7.33 20.64 8.81
C LEU A 623 -6.82 21.02 10.21
N ILE A 624 -7.50 20.56 11.26
CA ILE A 624 -7.08 20.78 12.66
C ILE A 624 -5.69 20.17 12.90
N TRP A 625 -5.43 18.95 12.43
CA TRP A 625 -4.14 18.32 12.67
C TRP A 625 -3.02 18.95 11.86
N THR A 626 -3.32 19.42 10.63
CA THR A 626 -2.31 19.92 9.70
C THR A 626 -1.84 21.31 10.08
N TRP A 627 -2.68 22.09 10.77
CA TRP A 627 -2.45 23.48 11.14
C TRP A 627 -1.09 23.73 11.81
N GLY A 628 -0.60 22.76 12.59
CA GLY A 628 0.67 22.85 13.34
C GLY A 628 1.90 22.23 12.65
N LEU A 629 1.77 21.62 11.47
CA LEU A 629 2.85 20.83 10.85
C LEU A 629 3.89 21.65 10.09
N ASP A 630 3.67 22.95 9.92
CA ASP A 630 4.61 23.89 9.29
C ASP A 630 4.98 25.00 10.31
N PRO A 631 5.86 24.69 11.28
CA PRO A 631 6.21 25.60 12.39
C PRO A 631 7.19 26.72 12.01
N GLY A 632 7.78 26.67 10.81
CA GLY A 632 8.82 27.61 10.38
C GLY A 632 10.21 27.36 11.01
N PRO A 633 11.18 28.27 10.77
CA PRO A 633 12.57 28.14 11.25
C PRO A 633 12.75 28.52 12.73
N SER A 634 11.86 28.05 13.61
CA SER A 634 11.75 28.48 15.02
C SER A 634 13.02 28.26 15.87
N LYS A 635 13.91 27.35 15.47
CA LYS A 635 15.13 26.97 16.22
C LYS A 635 16.44 27.19 15.43
N GLY A 636 16.35 27.74 14.22
CA GLY A 636 17.53 28.10 13.40
C GLY A 636 18.41 26.89 13.06
N MET A 637 19.73 27.05 13.27
CA MET A 637 20.75 26.03 13.03
C MET A 637 21.12 25.31 14.33
N ILE A 638 20.95 23.99 14.36
CA ILE A 638 21.23 23.13 15.50
C ILE A 638 22.46 22.27 15.23
N GLU A 639 23.33 22.12 16.22
CA GLU A 639 24.46 21.20 16.16
C GLU A 639 23.99 19.77 16.47
N ILE A 640 24.22 18.84 15.55
CA ILE A 640 23.85 17.42 15.69
C ILE A 640 25.05 16.52 15.97
N ALA A 641 26.25 17.00 15.69
CA ALA A 641 27.54 16.39 15.97
C ALA A 641 28.60 17.50 15.93
N LYS A 642 29.77 17.26 16.51
CA LYS A 642 30.88 18.22 16.58
C LYS A 642 31.16 18.82 15.20
N GLY A 643 30.90 20.11 15.02
CA GLY A 643 31.14 20.83 13.77
C GLY A 643 30.11 20.59 12.65
N VAL A 644 29.03 19.85 12.92
CA VAL A 644 27.94 19.58 11.97
C VAL A 644 26.66 20.25 12.45
N ARG A 645 26.28 21.35 11.78
CA ARG A 645 25.06 22.10 12.07
C ARG A 645 24.04 21.98 10.94
N LEU A 646 22.79 21.74 11.30
CA LEU A 646 21.68 21.58 10.37
C LEU A 646 20.54 22.54 10.70
N PRO A 647 19.79 23.05 9.69
CA PRO A 647 18.61 23.85 9.94
C PRO A 647 17.46 22.97 10.45
N THR A 648 16.49 23.57 11.15
CA THR A 648 15.27 22.88 11.62
C THR A 648 14.06 23.08 10.73
N TYR A 649 14.27 23.65 9.55
CA TYR A 649 13.24 23.99 8.60
C TYR A 649 13.80 23.97 7.18
N MET A 650 13.05 23.37 6.25
CA MET A 650 13.46 23.21 4.86
C MET A 650 12.25 23.26 3.93
N THR A 651 12.37 24.00 2.84
CA THR A 651 11.33 24.20 1.82
C THR A 651 11.83 23.75 0.43
N GLY A 652 10.94 23.77 -0.57
CA GLY A 652 11.29 23.38 -1.94
C GLY A 652 11.69 21.90 -2.08
N PRO A 653 12.45 21.54 -3.14
CA PRO A 653 12.81 20.15 -3.47
C PRO A 653 13.62 19.39 -2.41
N LYS A 654 14.16 20.09 -1.41
CA LYS A 654 14.85 19.49 -0.25
C LYS A 654 13.89 19.18 0.90
N SER A 655 12.66 19.66 0.90
CA SER A 655 11.68 19.33 1.94
C SER A 655 11.18 17.89 1.80
N HIS A 656 10.88 17.23 2.91
CA HIS A 656 10.25 15.90 2.93
C HIS A 656 8.82 15.99 2.39
N SER A 657 8.10 17.07 2.70
CA SER A 657 6.73 17.32 2.23
C SER A 657 6.64 17.49 0.71
N TRP A 658 7.63 18.14 0.08
CA TRP A 658 7.72 18.25 -1.38
C TRP A 658 7.76 16.88 -2.05
N TRP A 659 8.56 15.97 -1.49
CA TRP A 659 8.64 14.59 -2.00
C TRP A 659 7.32 13.83 -1.79
N ALA A 660 6.66 14.00 -0.64
CA ALA A 660 5.34 13.42 -0.43
C ALA A 660 4.30 13.93 -1.45
N MET A 661 4.34 15.23 -1.78
CA MET A 661 3.45 15.80 -2.81
C MET A 661 3.77 15.27 -4.21
N VAL A 662 5.06 15.08 -4.56
CA VAL A 662 5.45 14.43 -5.82
C VAL A 662 4.94 13.00 -5.88
N VAL A 663 5.04 12.23 -4.80
CA VAL A 663 4.48 10.88 -4.74
C VAL A 663 2.96 10.92 -4.96
N LEU A 664 2.23 11.79 -4.25
CA LEU A 664 0.78 11.93 -4.44
C LEU A 664 0.40 12.32 -5.88
N MET A 665 1.17 13.20 -6.52
CA MET A 665 0.97 13.55 -7.93
C MET A 665 1.20 12.35 -8.87
N ILE A 666 2.16 11.47 -8.57
CA ILE A 666 2.36 10.24 -9.34
C ILE A 666 1.14 9.32 -9.17
N VAL A 667 0.63 9.14 -7.95
CA VAL A 667 -0.60 8.37 -7.69
C VAL A 667 -1.79 8.91 -8.48
N ALA A 668 -2.00 10.23 -8.43
CA ALA A 668 -3.05 10.88 -9.21
C ALA A 668 -2.84 10.70 -10.72
N GLY A 669 -1.59 10.77 -11.19
CA GLY A 669 -1.23 10.59 -12.59
C GLY A 669 -1.49 9.18 -13.09
N SER A 670 -1.21 8.18 -12.25
CA SER A 670 -1.51 6.78 -12.53
C SER A 670 -3.02 6.51 -12.59
N LEU A 671 -3.80 7.12 -11.70
CA LEU A 671 -5.28 7.05 -11.76
C LEU A 671 -5.78 7.61 -13.08
N TYR A 672 -5.28 8.79 -13.45
CA TYR A 672 -5.69 9.45 -14.67
C TYR A 672 -5.23 8.69 -15.92
N PHE A 673 -4.06 8.05 -15.88
CA PHE A 673 -3.61 7.17 -16.96
C PHE A 673 -4.55 5.97 -17.15
N ALA A 674 -5.04 5.36 -16.05
CA ALA A 674 -6.05 4.31 -16.12
C ALA A 674 -7.38 4.82 -16.73
N TYR A 675 -7.75 6.07 -16.48
CA TYR A 675 -8.90 6.72 -17.12
C TYR A 675 -8.70 6.91 -18.62
N VAL A 676 -7.52 7.39 -19.04
CA VAL A 676 -7.15 7.54 -20.46
C VAL A 676 -7.19 6.19 -21.16
N PHE A 677 -6.61 5.15 -20.54
CA PHE A 677 -6.69 3.78 -21.03
C PHE A 677 -8.15 3.33 -21.20
N SER A 678 -8.99 3.53 -20.19
CA SER A 678 -10.41 3.16 -20.21
C SER A 678 -11.17 3.84 -21.34
N TYR A 679 -10.94 5.14 -21.55
CA TYR A 679 -11.59 5.91 -22.60
C TYR A 679 -11.21 5.39 -23.99
N LEU A 680 -9.92 5.18 -24.23
CA LEU A 680 -9.42 4.70 -25.51
C LEU A 680 -9.74 3.22 -25.76
N PHE A 681 -9.78 2.41 -24.70
CA PHE A 681 -10.18 1.02 -24.77
C PHE A 681 -11.62 0.89 -25.25
N LEU A 682 -12.57 1.55 -24.59
CA LEU A 682 -13.99 1.47 -24.95
C LEU A 682 -14.27 2.02 -26.35
N TRP A 683 -13.60 3.12 -26.73
CA TRP A 683 -13.62 3.61 -28.11
C TRP A 683 -13.17 2.55 -29.14
N LEU A 684 -12.12 1.80 -28.82
CA LEU A 684 -11.53 0.81 -29.71
C LEU A 684 -12.37 -0.48 -29.82
N VAL A 685 -12.93 -0.96 -28.70
CA VAL A 685 -13.62 -2.28 -28.65
C VAL A 685 -15.10 -2.20 -28.98
N SER A 686 -15.73 -1.04 -28.80
CA SER A 686 -17.17 -0.84 -29.02
C SER A 686 -17.48 0.35 -29.96
N PRO A 687 -16.76 0.54 -31.09
CA PRO A 687 -16.85 1.78 -31.89
C PRO A 687 -18.26 2.09 -32.43
N GLU A 688 -19.08 1.06 -32.66
CA GLU A 688 -20.44 1.23 -33.20
C GLU A 688 -21.48 1.65 -32.14
N VAL A 689 -21.21 1.38 -30.86
CA VAL A 689 -22.19 1.53 -29.75
C VAL A 689 -21.72 2.51 -28.69
N TRP A 690 -20.42 2.70 -28.52
CA TRP A 690 -19.80 3.64 -27.58
C TRP A 690 -20.32 5.07 -27.74
N ALA A 691 -20.47 5.53 -28.98
CA ALA A 691 -21.08 6.80 -29.37
C ALA A 691 -21.98 6.59 -30.59
N PRO A 692 -23.24 6.14 -30.41
CA PRO A 692 -24.13 5.80 -31.52
C PRO A 692 -24.38 6.98 -32.47
N ALA A 693 -24.77 6.68 -33.70
CA ALA A 693 -25.15 7.70 -34.69
C ALA A 693 -26.24 8.62 -34.13
N GLY A 694 -26.00 9.94 -34.16
CA GLY A 694 -26.87 10.94 -33.54
C GLY A 694 -26.44 11.37 -32.13
N SER A 695 -25.37 10.80 -31.58
CA SER A 695 -24.74 11.32 -30.35
C SER A 695 -24.35 12.79 -30.53
N PRO A 696 -24.51 13.64 -29.50
CA PRO A 696 -24.15 15.05 -29.59
C PRO A 696 -22.68 15.25 -29.98
N ALA A 697 -22.44 16.16 -30.91
CA ALA A 697 -21.09 16.57 -31.27
C ALA A 697 -20.39 17.25 -30.07
N PRO A 698 -19.04 17.19 -29.98
CA PRO A 698 -18.31 17.89 -28.93
C PRO A 698 -18.63 19.39 -28.89
N PRO A 699 -18.66 20.03 -27.71
CA PRO A 699 -19.02 21.45 -27.55
C PRO A 699 -18.16 22.35 -28.43
N PRO A 700 -18.68 23.45 -29.01
CA PRO A 700 -17.90 24.34 -29.87
C PRO A 700 -16.55 24.74 -29.27
N ALA A 701 -15.51 24.91 -30.10
CA ALA A 701 -14.13 25.13 -29.66
C ALA A 701 -13.95 26.28 -28.66
N PHE A 702 -14.87 27.25 -28.64
CA PHE A 702 -14.96 28.30 -27.63
C PHE A 702 -14.91 27.76 -26.19
N TRP A 703 -15.63 26.67 -25.88
CA TRP A 703 -15.67 26.09 -24.54
C TRP A 703 -14.31 25.56 -24.08
N PRO A 704 -13.70 24.56 -24.75
CA PRO A 704 -12.41 24.02 -24.32
C PRO A 704 -11.29 25.06 -24.40
N THR A 705 -11.32 26.00 -25.35
CA THR A 705 -10.31 27.07 -25.42
C THR A 705 -10.43 28.05 -24.26
N SER A 706 -11.65 28.46 -23.88
CA SER A 706 -11.88 29.31 -22.71
C SER A 706 -11.49 28.62 -21.41
N THR A 707 -11.82 27.33 -21.26
CA THR A 707 -11.37 26.49 -20.14
C THR A 707 -9.84 26.47 -20.05
N ALA A 708 -9.15 26.22 -21.17
CA ALA A 708 -7.68 26.20 -21.20
C ALA A 708 -7.07 27.56 -20.83
N VAL A 709 -7.63 28.67 -21.32
CA VAL A 709 -7.17 30.03 -20.99
C VAL A 709 -7.31 30.30 -19.49
N LEU A 710 -8.43 29.95 -18.86
CA LEU A 710 -8.60 30.11 -17.41
C LEU A 710 -7.60 29.27 -16.61
N LEU A 711 -7.41 28.00 -16.98
CA LEU A 711 -6.43 27.12 -16.33
C LEU A 711 -5.02 27.68 -16.39
N LEU A 712 -4.56 28.09 -17.58
CA LEU A 712 -3.25 28.70 -17.79
C LEU A 712 -3.10 30.02 -17.02
N SER A 713 -4.15 30.85 -17.03
CA SER A 713 -4.16 32.13 -16.29
C SER A 713 -3.98 31.90 -14.79
N GLY A 714 -4.72 30.95 -14.21
CA GLY A 714 -4.57 30.56 -12.81
C GLY A 714 -3.18 30.01 -12.50
N SER A 715 -2.61 29.19 -13.38
CA SER A 715 -1.25 28.65 -13.24
C SER A 715 -0.18 29.76 -13.25
N VAL A 716 -0.31 30.73 -14.15
CA VAL A 716 0.58 31.91 -14.21
C VAL A 716 0.47 32.75 -12.94
N LEU A 717 -0.73 32.94 -12.39
CA LEU A 717 -0.93 33.64 -11.12
C LEU A 717 -0.21 32.92 -9.96
N ILE A 718 -0.36 31.60 -9.85
CA ILE A 718 0.35 30.79 -8.84
C ILE A 718 1.87 30.92 -8.98
N TRP A 719 2.39 30.85 -10.20
CA TRP A 719 3.83 31.05 -10.47
C TRP A 719 4.30 32.45 -10.07
N LEU A 720 3.52 33.50 -10.37
CA LEU A 720 3.80 34.88 -9.96
C LEU A 720 3.81 35.02 -8.44
N ILE A 721 2.85 34.40 -7.73
CA ILE A 721 2.81 34.36 -6.27
C ILE A 721 4.08 33.71 -5.73
N SER A 722 4.49 32.56 -6.27
CA SER A 722 5.70 31.85 -5.84
C SER A 722 6.97 32.70 -5.95
N ARG A 723 7.14 33.44 -7.06
CA ARG A 723 8.31 34.32 -7.29
C ARG A 723 8.30 35.57 -6.43
N ARG A 724 7.12 36.09 -6.09
CA ARG A 724 6.98 37.34 -5.35
C ARG A 724 6.54 37.12 -3.91
N LEU A 725 6.52 35.89 -3.40
CA LEU A 725 5.94 35.54 -2.11
C LEU A 725 6.45 36.43 -0.97
N GLY A 726 7.76 36.68 -0.89
CA GLY A 726 8.35 37.57 0.12
C GLY A 726 7.93 39.05 -0.01
N LYS A 727 7.67 39.54 -1.23
CA LYS A 727 7.20 40.91 -1.49
C LYS A 727 5.68 41.04 -1.34
N LEU A 728 4.93 40.02 -1.79
CA LEU A 728 3.47 39.93 -1.70
C LEU A 728 3.01 39.70 -0.26
N ALA A 729 3.81 39.04 0.56
CA ALA A 729 3.52 38.83 1.98
C ALA A 729 3.32 40.15 2.74
N VAL A 730 3.85 41.27 2.23
CA VAL A 730 3.74 42.62 2.82
C VAL A 730 2.38 43.27 2.52
N SER A 731 1.64 42.82 1.49
CA SER A 731 0.31 43.35 1.16
C SER A 731 -0.77 42.26 1.29
N PRO A 732 -1.52 42.22 2.41
CA PRO A 732 -2.59 41.26 2.66
C PRO A 732 -3.62 41.21 1.54
N PHE A 733 -3.99 42.37 1.00
CA PHE A 733 -4.94 42.47 -0.09
C PHE A 733 -4.43 41.80 -1.38
N ALA A 734 -3.20 42.13 -1.81
CA ALA A 734 -2.65 41.63 -3.06
C ALA A 734 -2.46 40.10 -3.05
N MET A 735 -1.94 39.55 -1.95
CA MET A 735 -1.77 38.10 -1.78
C MET A 735 -3.11 37.37 -1.76
N SER A 736 -4.08 37.88 -0.98
CA SER A 736 -5.41 37.25 -0.86
C SER A 736 -6.16 37.30 -2.18
N ALA A 737 -6.15 38.45 -2.86
CA ALA A 737 -6.78 38.60 -4.17
C ALA A 737 -6.16 37.66 -5.21
N ALA A 738 -4.83 37.52 -5.25
CA ALA A 738 -4.17 36.64 -6.20
C ALA A 738 -4.48 35.15 -5.95
N LEU A 739 -4.48 34.71 -4.68
CA LEU A 739 -4.87 33.33 -4.33
C LEU A 739 -6.34 33.06 -4.67
N LEU A 740 -7.26 33.94 -4.29
CA LEU A 740 -8.68 33.79 -4.58
C LEU A 740 -8.97 33.83 -6.09
N LEU A 741 -8.27 34.67 -6.84
CA LEU A 741 -8.40 34.73 -8.31
C LEU A 741 -7.89 33.44 -8.97
N SER A 742 -6.80 32.85 -8.47
CA SER A 742 -6.34 31.55 -8.95
C SER A 742 -7.37 30.45 -8.71
N LEU A 743 -7.98 30.41 -7.52
CA LEU A 743 -9.06 29.46 -7.21
C LEU A 743 -10.29 29.71 -8.08
N ALA A 744 -10.70 30.97 -8.26
CA ALA A 744 -11.82 31.33 -9.13
C ALA A 744 -11.58 30.93 -10.58
N SER A 745 -10.33 31.01 -11.07
CA SER A 745 -9.95 30.54 -12.40
C SER A 745 -10.08 29.02 -12.53
N LEU A 746 -9.65 28.27 -11.51
CA LEU A 746 -9.77 26.80 -11.48
C LEU A 746 -11.24 26.35 -11.44
N ILE A 747 -12.04 26.93 -10.55
CA ILE A 747 -13.47 26.61 -10.40
C ILE A 747 -14.24 27.07 -11.64
N GLY A 748 -13.91 28.24 -12.18
CA GLY A 748 -14.49 28.75 -13.43
C GLY A 748 -14.18 27.84 -14.61
N ALA A 749 -12.96 27.32 -14.71
CA ALA A 749 -12.60 26.34 -15.74
C ALA A 749 -13.43 25.05 -15.62
N LEU A 750 -13.61 24.51 -14.41
CA LEU A 750 -14.47 23.35 -14.18
C LEU A 750 -15.93 23.63 -14.58
N ALA A 751 -16.45 24.79 -14.19
CA ALA A 751 -17.80 25.20 -14.51
C ALA A 751 -18.02 25.38 -16.02
N LEU A 752 -17.04 25.95 -16.74
CA LEU A 752 -17.08 26.06 -18.20
C LEU A 752 -17.05 24.69 -18.88
N GLU A 753 -16.19 23.79 -18.40
CA GLU A 753 -16.10 22.43 -18.95
C GLU A 753 -17.42 21.67 -18.79
N LEU A 754 -17.98 21.68 -17.57
CA LEU A 754 -19.28 21.05 -17.30
C LEU A 754 -20.41 21.70 -18.13
N SER A 755 -20.45 23.03 -18.18
CA SER A 755 -21.48 23.76 -18.94
C SER A 755 -21.40 23.47 -20.43
N GLY A 756 -20.19 23.35 -20.97
CA GLY A 756 -19.97 23.00 -22.37
C GLY A 756 -20.65 21.69 -22.74
N HIS A 757 -20.46 20.63 -21.95
CA HIS A 757 -21.09 19.32 -22.17
C HIS A 757 -22.59 19.33 -21.90
N LEU A 758 -23.06 20.02 -20.85
CA LEU A 758 -24.50 20.14 -20.60
C LEU A 758 -25.25 20.80 -21.76
N MET A 759 -24.62 21.75 -22.45
CA MET A 759 -25.23 22.47 -23.58
C MET A 759 -25.31 21.65 -24.87
N THR A 760 -24.54 20.57 -25.02
CA THR A 760 -24.67 19.69 -26.20
C THR A 760 -25.86 18.75 -26.08
N GLY A 761 -26.42 18.59 -24.88
CA GLY A 761 -27.43 17.58 -24.57
C GLY A 761 -26.84 16.19 -24.31
N LEU A 762 -25.51 16.06 -24.19
CA LEU A 762 -24.85 14.82 -23.82
C LEU A 762 -25.22 14.45 -22.38
N SER A 763 -25.75 13.26 -22.17
CA SER A 763 -26.04 12.71 -20.84
C SER A 763 -25.12 11.52 -20.53
N PRO A 764 -24.64 11.39 -19.29
CA PRO A 764 -23.73 10.31 -18.91
C PRO A 764 -24.39 8.93 -18.82
N GLY A 765 -25.72 8.85 -18.78
CA GLY A 765 -26.47 7.59 -18.77
C GLY A 765 -26.79 7.02 -20.15
N ASP A 766 -26.60 7.82 -21.21
CA ASP A 766 -27.09 7.46 -22.55
C ASP A 766 -26.20 6.41 -23.21
N ASN A 767 -24.88 6.53 -23.05
CA ASN A 767 -23.88 5.63 -23.60
C ASN A 767 -22.54 5.79 -22.88
N ALA A 768 -21.62 4.86 -23.16
CA ALA A 768 -20.32 4.80 -22.53
C ALA A 768 -19.44 6.02 -22.86
N TYR A 769 -19.57 6.64 -24.03
CA TYR A 769 -18.90 7.90 -24.35
C TYR A 769 -19.33 9.01 -23.39
N GLY A 770 -20.64 9.21 -23.23
CA GLY A 770 -21.19 10.16 -22.26
C GLY A 770 -20.67 9.88 -20.85
N ALA A 771 -20.76 8.63 -20.39
CA ALA A 771 -20.26 8.22 -19.08
C ALA A 771 -18.79 8.62 -18.87
N MET A 772 -17.93 8.36 -19.85
CA MET A 772 -16.51 8.63 -19.75
C MET A 772 -16.16 10.13 -19.86
N VAL A 773 -16.89 10.90 -20.68
CA VAL A 773 -16.74 12.36 -20.73
C VAL A 773 -17.04 12.98 -19.37
N TYR A 774 -18.16 12.61 -18.75
CA TYR A 774 -18.51 13.12 -17.43
C TYR A 774 -17.62 12.58 -16.33
N LEU A 775 -17.09 11.36 -16.44
CA LEU A 775 -16.06 10.86 -15.53
C LEU A 775 -14.80 11.74 -15.58
N GLY A 776 -14.37 12.20 -16.76
CA GLY A 776 -13.30 13.19 -16.89
C GLY A 776 -13.59 14.49 -16.13
N VAL A 777 -14.83 14.98 -16.18
CA VAL A 777 -15.28 16.15 -15.42
C VAL A 777 -15.26 15.88 -13.91
N VAL A 778 -15.68 14.69 -13.47
CA VAL A 778 -15.63 14.26 -12.05
C VAL A 778 -14.19 14.23 -11.54
N LEU A 779 -13.25 13.67 -12.32
CA LEU A 779 -11.83 13.61 -11.96
C LEU A 779 -11.20 15.01 -11.87
N PHE A 780 -11.56 15.92 -12.77
CA PHE A 780 -11.17 17.34 -12.64
C PHE A 780 -11.80 17.97 -11.40
N GLY A 781 -13.10 17.72 -11.16
CA GLY A 781 -13.84 18.20 -10.00
C GLY A 781 -13.21 17.77 -8.67
N GLN A 782 -12.74 16.53 -8.56
CA GLN A 782 -12.07 16.02 -7.37
C GLN A 782 -10.78 16.81 -7.06
N LEU A 783 -9.94 17.07 -8.07
CA LEU A 783 -8.73 17.89 -7.89
C LEU A 783 -9.07 19.34 -7.56
N ALA A 784 -10.08 19.92 -8.23
CA ALA A 784 -10.54 21.27 -7.95
C ALA A 784 -11.09 21.41 -6.52
N PHE A 785 -11.80 20.40 -6.03
CA PHE A 785 -12.30 20.34 -4.65
C PHE A 785 -11.14 20.29 -3.64
N ALA A 786 -10.18 19.37 -3.83
CA ALA A 786 -9.00 19.27 -2.98
C ALA A 786 -8.18 20.57 -2.98
N LEU A 787 -7.98 21.19 -4.15
CA LEU A 787 -7.28 22.46 -4.30
C LEU A 787 -8.03 23.64 -3.71
N THR A 788 -9.37 23.62 -3.71
CA THR A 788 -10.17 24.65 -3.04
C THR A 788 -9.94 24.59 -1.54
N ILE A 789 -9.97 23.40 -0.93
CA ILE A 789 -9.66 23.23 0.50
C ILE A 789 -8.22 23.67 0.79
N LEU A 790 -7.24 23.21 0.01
CA LEU A 790 -5.83 23.55 0.22
C LEU A 790 -5.53 25.04 -0.03
N GLY A 791 -6.18 25.66 -1.00
CA GLY A 791 -6.04 27.08 -1.31
C GLY A 791 -6.63 27.96 -0.22
N LEU A 792 -7.83 27.63 0.28
CA LEU A 792 -8.43 28.31 1.43
C LEU A 792 -7.61 28.08 2.71
N TYR A 793 -7.08 26.89 2.92
CA TYR A 793 -6.16 26.60 4.02
C TYR A 793 -4.86 27.43 3.92
N THR A 794 -4.29 27.53 2.71
CA THR A 794 -3.11 28.36 2.44
C THR A 794 -3.39 29.84 2.72
N LEU A 795 -4.55 30.33 2.30
CA LEU A 795 -5.01 31.68 2.60
C LEU A 795 -5.18 31.92 4.10
N ALA A 796 -5.83 31.00 4.82
CA ALA A 796 -6.00 31.09 6.27
C ALA A 796 -4.65 31.10 7.02
N ARG A 797 -3.70 30.26 6.59
CA ARG A 797 -2.32 30.25 7.12
C ARG A 797 -1.61 31.58 6.87
N TYR A 798 -1.81 32.19 5.70
CA TYR A 798 -1.28 33.52 5.40
C TYR A 798 -1.88 34.60 6.30
N LEU A 799 -3.21 34.69 6.38
CA LEU A 799 -3.92 35.70 7.18
C LEU A 799 -3.61 35.62 8.67
N THR A 800 -3.21 34.45 9.16
CA THR A 800 -2.81 34.22 10.57
C THR A 800 -1.31 34.36 10.83
N GLY A 801 -0.53 34.85 9.85
CA GLY A 801 0.92 35.06 9.99
C GLY A 801 1.73 33.75 10.08
N LYS A 802 1.16 32.64 9.61
CA LYS A 802 1.80 31.32 9.59
C LYS A 802 2.40 30.96 8.24
N LEU A 803 2.25 31.81 7.24
CA LEU A 803 2.85 31.69 5.91
C LEU A 803 3.50 33.01 5.51
N ASP A 804 4.76 32.95 5.09
CA ASP A 804 5.55 34.10 4.64
C ASP A 804 6.60 33.65 3.60
N GLY A 805 7.52 34.55 3.21
CA GLY A 805 8.58 34.25 2.23
C GLY A 805 9.55 33.14 2.66
N VAL A 806 9.66 32.88 3.97
CA VAL A 806 10.45 31.79 4.55
C VAL A 806 9.55 30.58 4.84
N ARG A 807 8.44 30.78 5.56
CA ARG A 807 7.42 29.77 5.90
C ARG A 807 6.53 29.43 4.71
N ARG A 808 7.10 28.75 3.71
CA ARG A 808 6.46 28.50 2.42
C ARG A 808 6.07 27.05 2.13
N VAL A 809 6.34 26.10 3.04
CA VAL A 809 6.03 24.66 2.80
C VAL A 809 4.57 24.43 2.44
N THR A 810 3.63 25.06 3.17
CA THR A 810 2.20 24.98 2.88
C THR A 810 1.88 25.42 1.44
N PHE A 811 2.43 26.57 1.03
CA PHE A 811 2.24 27.12 -0.32
C PHE A 811 2.91 26.26 -1.40
N ASP A 812 4.12 25.76 -1.16
CA ASP A 812 4.86 24.93 -2.13
C ASP A 812 4.08 23.66 -2.48
N ASN A 813 3.46 23.01 -1.49
CA ASN A 813 2.62 21.83 -1.72
C ASN A 813 1.34 22.17 -2.49
N TYR A 814 0.66 23.28 -2.14
CA TYR A 814 -0.51 23.77 -2.89
C TYR A 814 -0.14 24.09 -4.34
N MET A 815 0.96 24.80 -4.57
CA MET A 815 1.48 25.19 -5.88
C MET A 815 1.75 23.96 -6.77
N LEU A 816 2.42 22.94 -6.24
CA LEU A 816 2.72 21.70 -6.98
C LEU A 816 1.45 21.02 -7.47
N LEU A 817 0.50 20.79 -6.57
CA LEU A 817 -0.77 20.14 -6.92
C LEU A 817 -1.60 21.00 -7.88
N TYR A 818 -1.56 22.33 -7.74
CA TYR A 818 -2.26 23.24 -8.65
C TYR A 818 -1.72 23.12 -10.08
N HIS A 819 -0.39 23.16 -10.25
CA HIS A 819 0.23 22.99 -11.56
C HIS A 819 -0.04 21.60 -12.16
N TYR A 820 -0.03 20.56 -11.32
CA TYR A 820 -0.42 19.21 -11.73
C TYR A 820 -1.87 19.17 -12.25
N ALA A 821 -2.83 19.72 -11.50
CA ALA A 821 -4.24 19.72 -11.89
C ALA A 821 -4.47 20.48 -13.20
N VAL A 822 -3.77 21.60 -13.41
CA VAL A 822 -3.80 22.33 -14.69
C VAL A 822 -3.25 21.46 -15.82
N ALA A 823 -2.10 20.81 -15.65
CA ALA A 823 -1.51 19.94 -16.67
C ALA A 823 -2.43 18.76 -17.02
N GLN A 824 -2.97 18.06 -16.01
CA GLN A 824 -3.93 16.97 -16.20
C GLN A 824 -5.17 17.44 -16.96
N SER A 825 -5.75 18.57 -16.55
CA SER A 825 -6.97 19.10 -17.15
C SER A 825 -6.75 19.55 -18.60
N LEU A 826 -5.63 20.20 -18.91
CA LEU A 826 -5.27 20.56 -20.29
C LEU A 826 -5.12 19.33 -21.18
N PHE A 827 -4.50 18.25 -20.67
CA PHE A 827 -4.46 16.98 -21.39
C PHE A 827 -5.87 16.40 -21.60
N GLY A 828 -6.72 16.45 -20.57
CA GLY A 828 -8.12 16.03 -20.64
C GLY A 828 -8.92 16.79 -21.70
N LEU A 829 -8.70 18.09 -21.85
CA LEU A 829 -9.31 18.87 -22.92
C LEU A 829 -8.89 18.34 -24.30
N GLY A 830 -7.61 18.01 -24.47
CA GLY A 830 -7.11 17.38 -25.69
C GLY A 830 -7.76 16.02 -25.97
N LEU A 831 -7.93 15.18 -24.95
CA LEU A 831 -8.56 13.86 -25.08
C LEU A 831 -10.06 13.94 -25.35
N VAL A 832 -10.81 14.77 -24.64
CA VAL A 832 -12.28 14.80 -24.72
C VAL A 832 -12.77 15.66 -25.88
N HIS A 833 -12.07 16.74 -26.21
CA HIS A 833 -12.49 17.67 -27.26
C HIS A 833 -11.66 17.54 -28.53
N GLY A 834 -10.35 17.31 -28.40
CA GLY A 834 -9.44 17.22 -29.55
C GLY A 834 -9.55 15.88 -30.27
N PHE A 835 -9.45 14.77 -29.54
CA PHE A 835 -9.44 13.44 -30.13
C PHE A 835 -10.71 13.12 -30.95
N PRO A 836 -11.96 13.33 -30.47
CA PRO A 836 -13.15 13.08 -31.28
C PRO A 836 -13.17 13.87 -32.59
N ARG A 837 -12.66 15.11 -32.59
CA ARG A 837 -12.58 15.91 -33.82
C ARG A 837 -11.57 15.40 -34.84
N LEU A 838 -10.56 14.64 -34.39
CA LEU A 838 -9.51 14.10 -35.24
C LEU A 838 -9.93 12.78 -35.91
N ILE A 839 -10.71 11.97 -35.21
CA ILE A 839 -11.13 10.65 -35.68
C ILE A 839 -12.41 10.66 -36.51
N GLY A 840 -13.14 11.79 -36.51
CA GLY A 840 -14.46 11.91 -37.15
C GLY A 840 -15.58 11.41 -36.26
#